data_AF-A0A6C0U840-F1
#
_entry.id   AF-A0A6C0U840-F1
#
_cell.length_a   1.000
_cell.length_b   1.000
_cell.length_c   1.000
_cell.angle_alpha   90.00
_cell.angle_beta   90.00
_cell.angle_gamma   90.00
#
_symmetry.space_group_name_H-M   'P 1'
#
loop_
_entity.id
_entity.type
_entity.pdbx_description
1 polymer ?
#
loop_
_entity_poly.entity_id
_entity_poly.type
_entity_poly.pdbx_seq_one_letter_code
_entity_poly.pdbx_strand_id
1 'polypeptide(L)'
;MARIFGCVYLLQIVLATLILKSHAFSSARRFATEYVLYLFAYTTASLYSFLATTINYDPQLIAAIGLISTLFYLLAMMAVLLWRDRAGVGAALGQPVLAVVKRLFSISGVLALLYFLLPLGLGMAFTTDRDIANRITQIRIWFNPVPASEWGLKNLYPGLVFEQPVLVKQAPGDDDSLYVLERVGVVYKVPFPGGGDKELVLDIRDQLGEVEVENGALGLAFHPQFGQAEGNRQIYLYYTDTRPEDGQVNRLSRFDLDPPDVAARRASEQVLLSLPRVDDGFHNGGSVEFGSDGYLYLGLGEGVHPRDVRRSAEVLRAGILRLDVDMRESNLPPQPFAHGQVQHYRVPADNPFVDHPDIRAEYWALGLRNPFRFTFDPDTGDIWVGDVGSTVWEEVNRIEPGKHYQFPMAEGHHSTGRSGWESLDIPQQGPVYAYEHNAYDRAVIGGVVYRGDQYPSLRDRYVFADNYSAKIFVMDIDQPRVDEVELIARADQYAQRGVSSVVQLNSGEILVTTLGAASEPGGEVLLLVRAADADVVERTVAEEAPAGDYDEKASAALYAVNCARCHGLTGDGEGPDAAMLNVELPDMTSPMFHASRSAEDIRAVIEEGGAAQGMSPLMPPWGGFLQSREIDDLVIYLQSLPDKHHRH
;
A
#
# COMPACT_ATOMS: atom_id res chain seq x y z
N MET A 1 23.20 -6.95 -7.86
CA MET A 1 23.54 -5.85 -8.81
C MET A 1 24.99 -5.86 -9.30
N ALA A 2 26.02 -5.81 -8.44
CA ALA A 2 27.43 -5.64 -8.89
C ALA A 2 27.91 -6.65 -9.96
N ARG A 3 27.52 -7.93 -9.83
CA ARG A 3 27.82 -8.97 -10.84
C ARG A 3 27.18 -8.69 -12.21
N ILE A 4 25.93 -8.20 -12.23
CA ILE A 4 25.20 -7.86 -13.46
C ILE A 4 25.94 -6.73 -14.19
N PHE A 5 26.24 -5.64 -13.48
CA PHE A 5 26.97 -4.51 -14.06
C PHE A 5 28.37 -4.93 -14.53
N GLY A 6 29.09 -5.75 -13.77
CA GLY A 6 30.40 -6.27 -14.17
C GLY A 6 30.37 -7.12 -15.45
N CYS A 7 29.40 -8.04 -15.56
CA CYS A 7 29.22 -8.88 -16.75
C CYS A 7 28.82 -8.05 -17.98
N VAL A 8 27.84 -7.15 -17.84
CA VAL A 8 27.39 -6.26 -18.92
C VAL A 8 28.55 -5.38 -19.40
N TYR A 9 29.36 -4.89 -18.47
CA TYR A 9 30.50 -4.06 -18.77
C TYR A 9 31.60 -4.80 -19.55
N LEU A 10 31.96 -6.02 -19.12
CA LEU A 10 32.91 -6.86 -19.84
C LEU A 10 32.41 -7.20 -21.24
N LEU A 11 31.13 -7.56 -21.38
CA LEU A 11 30.52 -7.85 -22.67
C LEU A 11 30.56 -6.63 -23.59
N GLN A 12 30.26 -5.44 -23.07
CA GLN A 12 30.32 -4.18 -23.82
C GLN A 12 31.74 -3.88 -24.33
N ILE A 13 32.78 -4.03 -23.49
CA ILE A 13 34.18 -3.83 -23.92
C ILE A 13 34.55 -4.81 -25.04
N VAL A 14 34.17 -6.08 -24.91
CA VAL A 14 34.45 -7.11 -25.91
C VAL A 14 33.73 -6.77 -27.23
N LEU A 15 32.44 -6.48 -27.18
CA LEU A 15 31.64 -6.12 -28.36
C LEU A 15 32.17 -4.84 -29.04
N ALA A 16 32.50 -3.80 -28.27
CA ALA A 16 33.09 -2.58 -28.82
C ALA A 16 34.42 -2.87 -29.52
N THR A 17 35.28 -3.69 -28.93
CA THR A 17 36.56 -4.10 -29.51
C THR A 17 36.36 -4.86 -30.83
N LEU A 18 35.38 -5.76 -30.89
CA LEU A 18 35.05 -6.54 -32.09
C LEU A 18 34.45 -5.66 -33.21
N ILE A 19 33.44 -4.83 -32.89
CA ILE A 19 32.72 -3.98 -33.86
C ILE A 19 33.65 -2.95 -34.49
N LEU A 20 34.45 -2.31 -33.65
CA LEU A 20 35.30 -1.19 -34.06
C LEU A 20 36.74 -1.64 -34.41
N LYS A 21 36.98 -2.96 -34.42
CA LYS A 21 38.21 -3.64 -34.88
C LYS A 21 39.52 -3.03 -34.36
N SER A 22 39.51 -2.57 -33.11
CA SER A 22 40.68 -1.96 -32.47
C SER A 22 40.55 -2.00 -30.95
N HIS A 23 41.69 -2.02 -30.25
CA HIS A 23 41.75 -2.10 -28.80
C HIS A 23 41.04 -0.91 -28.12
N ALA A 24 40.42 -1.20 -26.98
CA ALA A 24 39.78 -0.19 -26.14
C ALA A 24 40.78 0.87 -25.68
N PHE A 25 40.29 2.09 -25.42
CA PHE A 25 41.12 3.22 -24.96
C PHE A 25 42.28 3.57 -25.92
N SER A 26 42.16 3.27 -27.21
CA SER A 26 43.21 3.57 -28.20
C SER A 26 43.34 5.06 -28.53
N SER A 27 42.27 5.86 -28.38
CA SER A 27 42.30 7.31 -28.56
C SER A 27 41.15 8.00 -27.83
N ALA A 28 41.23 9.32 -27.59
CA ALA A 28 40.16 10.06 -26.93
C ALA A 28 38.81 10.02 -27.70
N ARG A 29 38.86 10.03 -29.05
CA ARG A 29 37.67 9.90 -29.89
C ARG A 29 37.03 8.51 -29.77
N ARG A 30 37.87 7.47 -29.73
CA ARG A 30 37.42 6.09 -29.52
C ARG A 30 36.80 5.93 -28.13
N PHE A 31 37.51 6.39 -27.10
CA PHE A 31 37.04 6.44 -25.72
C PHE A 31 35.65 7.07 -25.61
N ALA A 32 35.42 8.22 -26.24
CA ALA A 32 34.12 8.87 -26.21
C ALA A 32 32.99 8.01 -26.82
N THR A 33 33.31 7.20 -27.83
CA THR A 33 32.35 6.25 -28.42
C THR A 33 32.07 5.08 -27.48
N GLU A 34 33.10 4.55 -26.83
CA GLU A 34 32.97 3.48 -25.82
C GLU A 34 32.20 3.95 -24.61
N TYR A 35 32.41 5.20 -24.19
CA TYR A 35 31.68 5.81 -23.09
C TYR A 35 30.18 5.95 -23.42
N VAL A 36 29.82 6.37 -24.63
CA VAL A 36 28.41 6.39 -25.06
C VAL A 36 27.80 5.00 -25.08
N LEU A 37 28.54 3.97 -25.55
CA LEU A 37 28.08 2.57 -25.47
C LEU A 37 27.94 2.08 -24.02
N TYR A 38 28.81 2.53 -23.14
CA TYR A 38 28.74 2.26 -21.70
C TYR A 38 27.46 2.87 -21.12
N LEU A 39 27.14 4.13 -21.44
CA LEU A 39 25.89 4.76 -20.99
C LEU A 39 24.68 3.93 -21.42
N PHE A 40 24.61 3.48 -22.67
CA PHE A 40 23.56 2.58 -23.13
C PHE A 40 23.50 1.28 -22.31
N ALA A 41 24.62 0.57 -22.18
CA ALA A 41 24.66 -0.72 -21.48
C ALA A 41 24.31 -0.60 -20.00
N TYR A 42 24.84 0.43 -19.33
CA TYR A 42 24.51 0.77 -17.95
C TYR A 42 23.02 1.07 -17.79
N THR A 43 22.45 1.85 -18.70
CA THR A 43 21.04 2.24 -18.66
C THR A 43 20.14 1.03 -18.86
N THR A 44 20.46 0.17 -19.85
CA THR A 44 19.71 -1.07 -20.07
C THR A 44 19.80 -2.00 -18.86
N ALA A 45 20.97 -2.15 -18.24
CA ALA A 45 21.13 -2.94 -17.00
C ALA A 45 20.34 -2.34 -15.83
N SER A 46 20.28 -1.01 -15.74
CA SER A 46 19.50 -0.29 -14.73
C SER A 46 18.00 -0.48 -14.95
N LEU A 47 17.51 -0.35 -16.18
CA LEU A 47 16.10 -0.62 -16.53
C LEU A 47 15.75 -2.09 -16.31
N TYR A 48 16.62 -3.03 -16.68
CA TYR A 48 16.40 -4.45 -16.41
C TYR A 48 16.29 -4.71 -14.90
N SER A 49 17.19 -4.14 -14.11
CA SER A 49 17.12 -4.25 -12.65
C SER A 49 15.83 -3.63 -12.10
N PHE A 50 15.41 -2.49 -12.67
CA PHE A 50 14.20 -1.77 -12.26
C PHE A 50 12.90 -2.43 -12.69
N LEU A 51 12.85 -3.11 -13.84
CA LEU A 51 11.59 -3.57 -14.44
C LEU A 51 11.45 -5.10 -14.43
N ALA A 52 12.53 -5.86 -14.31
CA ALA A 52 12.49 -7.30 -14.53
C ALA A 52 12.98 -8.14 -13.35
N THR A 53 13.66 -7.54 -12.35
CA THR A 53 14.22 -8.31 -11.23
C THR A 53 13.38 -8.24 -9.96
N THR A 54 13.55 -9.24 -9.10
CA THR A 54 13.01 -9.26 -7.73
C THR A 54 13.82 -8.39 -6.75
N ILE A 55 14.89 -7.75 -7.21
CA ILE A 55 15.80 -6.97 -6.35
C ILE A 55 15.20 -5.59 -6.10
N ASN A 56 15.29 -5.09 -4.86
CA ASN A 56 14.95 -3.70 -4.54
C ASN A 56 15.77 -2.72 -5.38
N TYR A 57 15.08 -1.79 -6.04
CA TYR A 57 15.72 -0.77 -6.86
C TYR A 57 15.90 0.50 -6.03
N ASP A 58 17.15 0.93 -5.87
CA ASP A 58 17.51 2.17 -5.18
C ASP A 58 18.07 3.17 -6.21
N PRO A 59 17.32 4.24 -6.54
CA PRO A 59 17.78 5.26 -7.48
C PRO A 59 19.11 5.91 -7.08
N GLN A 60 19.38 6.09 -5.79
CA GLN A 60 20.60 6.71 -5.28
C GLN A 60 21.80 5.78 -5.45
N LEU A 61 21.63 4.49 -5.11
CA LEU A 61 22.67 3.49 -5.33
C LEU A 61 23.00 3.35 -6.82
N ILE A 62 21.98 3.32 -7.68
CA ILE A 62 22.15 3.26 -9.13
C ILE A 62 22.92 4.51 -9.59
N ALA A 63 22.48 5.71 -9.23
CA ALA A 63 23.19 6.96 -9.55
C ALA A 63 24.66 6.94 -9.07
N ALA A 64 24.93 6.42 -7.87
CA ALA A 64 26.29 6.26 -7.34
C ALA A 64 27.13 5.27 -8.16
N ILE A 65 26.58 4.13 -8.56
CA ILE A 65 27.24 3.16 -9.46
C ILE A 65 27.59 3.85 -10.78
N GLY A 66 26.64 4.59 -11.37
CA GLY A 66 26.85 5.34 -12.61
C GLY A 66 27.95 6.39 -12.50
N LEU A 67 27.99 7.14 -11.40
CA LEU A 67 29.02 8.16 -11.14
C LEU A 67 30.40 7.54 -10.95
N ILE A 68 30.52 6.54 -10.07
CA ILE A 68 31.79 5.86 -9.78
C ILE A 68 32.35 5.20 -11.04
N SER A 69 31.49 4.54 -11.82
CA SER A 69 31.88 3.90 -13.08
C SER A 69 32.34 4.91 -14.13
N THR A 70 31.69 6.08 -14.21
CA THR A 70 32.11 7.19 -15.08
C THR A 70 33.49 7.72 -14.71
N LEU A 71 33.72 7.96 -13.42
CA LEU A 71 35.03 8.41 -12.91
C LEU A 71 36.11 7.38 -13.21
N PHE A 72 35.82 6.10 -12.98
CA PHE A 72 36.74 5.02 -13.31
C PHE A 72 37.09 4.98 -14.80
N TYR A 73 36.10 5.13 -15.69
CA TYR A 73 36.31 5.21 -17.14
C TYR A 73 37.28 6.33 -17.53
N LEU A 74 37.04 7.53 -17.00
CA LEU A 74 37.87 8.71 -17.27
C LEU A 74 39.30 8.52 -16.75
N LEU A 75 39.45 7.99 -15.53
CA LEU A 75 40.76 7.70 -14.93
C LEU A 75 41.53 6.64 -15.72
N ALA A 76 40.86 5.60 -16.22
CA ALA A 76 41.49 4.58 -17.06
C ALA A 76 42.04 5.17 -18.36
N MET A 77 41.27 6.04 -19.04
CA MET A 77 41.75 6.73 -20.24
C MET A 77 42.89 7.70 -19.93
N MET A 78 42.79 8.43 -18.81
CA MET A 78 43.85 9.32 -18.35
C MET A 78 45.16 8.55 -18.13
N ALA A 79 45.09 7.38 -17.47
CA ALA A 79 46.25 6.52 -17.26
C ALA A 79 46.88 6.07 -18.58
N VAL A 80 46.07 5.69 -19.57
CA VAL A 80 46.55 5.33 -20.92
C VAL A 80 47.26 6.51 -21.59
N LEU A 81 46.69 7.72 -21.54
CA LEU A 81 47.30 8.92 -22.13
C LEU A 81 48.62 9.30 -21.45
N LEU A 82 48.70 9.17 -20.13
CA LEU A 82 49.90 9.45 -19.35
C LEU A 82 51.00 8.42 -19.61
N TRP A 83 50.67 7.13 -19.62
CA TRP A 83 51.67 6.06 -19.68
C TRP A 83 52.07 5.69 -21.11
N ARG A 84 51.11 5.52 -22.01
CA ARG A 84 51.37 5.10 -23.39
C ARG A 84 51.74 6.28 -24.27
N ASP A 85 50.95 7.34 -24.21
CA ASP A 85 51.04 8.47 -25.14
C ASP A 85 51.90 9.63 -24.59
N ARG A 86 52.42 9.48 -23.36
CA ARG A 86 53.25 10.47 -22.63
C ARG A 86 52.68 11.90 -22.64
N ALA A 87 51.35 12.01 -22.62
CA ALA A 87 50.67 13.29 -22.57
C ALA A 87 50.99 14.05 -21.28
N GLY A 88 51.01 15.38 -21.32
CA GLY A 88 51.04 16.20 -20.10
C GLY A 88 49.74 16.04 -19.30
N VAL A 89 49.81 16.19 -17.98
CA VAL A 89 48.66 15.99 -17.05
C VAL A 89 47.42 16.77 -17.48
N GLY A 90 47.57 18.03 -17.89
CA GLY A 90 46.45 18.84 -18.38
C GLY A 90 45.78 18.28 -19.64
N ALA A 91 46.57 17.72 -20.57
CA ALA A 91 46.03 17.07 -21.77
C ALA A 91 45.37 15.72 -21.44
N ALA A 92 45.95 14.95 -20.53
CA ALA A 92 45.38 13.67 -20.09
C ALA A 92 44.04 13.84 -19.35
N LEU A 93 43.85 14.96 -18.65
CA LEU A 93 42.57 15.34 -18.03
C LEU A 93 41.57 15.92 -19.05
N GLY A 94 42.01 16.87 -19.88
CA GLY A 94 41.10 17.64 -20.74
C GLY A 94 40.64 16.90 -22.00
N GLN A 95 41.50 16.10 -22.62
CA GLN A 95 41.17 15.46 -23.90
C GLN A 95 40.03 14.43 -23.81
N PRO A 96 40.00 13.52 -22.81
CA PRO A 96 38.90 12.56 -22.67
C PRO A 96 37.55 13.26 -22.44
N VAL A 97 37.54 14.26 -21.54
CA VAL A 97 36.33 15.04 -21.21
C VAL A 97 35.81 15.77 -22.45
N LEU A 98 36.68 16.50 -23.15
CA LEU A 98 36.29 17.24 -24.36
C LEU A 98 35.79 16.31 -25.46
N ALA A 99 36.39 15.13 -25.61
CA ALA A 99 35.96 14.14 -26.59
C ALA A 99 34.58 13.58 -26.26
N VAL A 100 34.30 13.30 -24.98
CA VAL A 100 32.97 12.88 -24.50
C VAL A 100 31.95 13.99 -24.75
N VAL A 101 32.24 15.23 -24.34
CA VAL A 101 31.34 16.38 -24.56
C VAL A 101 31.00 16.54 -26.04
N LYS A 102 32.01 16.56 -26.93
CA LYS A 102 31.78 16.62 -28.38
C LYS A 102 30.91 15.47 -28.89
N ARG A 103 31.09 14.28 -28.33
CA ARG A 103 30.30 13.10 -28.72
C ARG A 103 28.86 13.19 -28.21
N LEU A 104 28.63 13.74 -27.02
CA LEU A 104 27.29 13.96 -26.46
C LEU A 104 26.44 14.91 -27.31
N PHE A 105 27.05 15.88 -28.00
CA PHE A 105 26.34 16.75 -28.96
C PHE A 105 26.07 16.11 -30.34
N SER A 106 26.51 14.87 -30.58
CA SER A 106 26.09 14.14 -31.78
C SER A 106 24.70 13.53 -31.57
N ILE A 107 23.96 13.22 -32.64
CA ILE A 107 22.64 12.56 -32.56
C ILE A 107 22.71 11.30 -31.67
N SER A 108 23.73 10.44 -31.88
CA SER A 108 23.93 9.25 -31.05
C SER A 108 24.23 9.54 -29.58
N GLY A 109 24.88 10.67 -29.29
CA GLY A 109 25.20 11.09 -27.93
C GLY A 109 23.99 11.67 -27.20
N VAL A 110 23.17 12.48 -27.90
CA VAL A 110 21.92 13.02 -27.36
C VAL A 110 20.95 11.87 -27.06
N LEU A 111 20.77 10.93 -27.99
CA LEU A 111 19.92 9.75 -27.75
C LEU A 111 20.41 8.91 -26.57
N ALA A 112 21.73 8.72 -26.43
CA ALA A 112 22.29 8.00 -25.29
C ALA A 112 22.03 8.71 -23.96
N LEU A 113 22.14 10.05 -23.94
CA LEU A 113 21.92 10.84 -22.75
C LEU A 113 20.44 10.85 -22.35
N LEU A 114 19.53 11.01 -23.31
CA LEU A 114 18.09 10.91 -23.09
C LEU A 114 17.71 9.53 -22.53
N TYR A 115 18.24 8.47 -23.14
CA TYR A 115 18.03 7.11 -22.63
C TYR A 115 18.59 6.95 -21.22
N PHE A 116 19.80 7.46 -20.95
CA PHE A 116 20.45 7.38 -19.64
C PHE A 116 19.68 8.04 -18.50
N LEU A 117 18.94 9.10 -18.79
CA LEU A 117 18.12 9.78 -17.78
C LEU A 117 16.78 9.06 -17.52
N LEU A 118 16.37 8.14 -18.40
CA LEU A 118 15.08 7.44 -18.31
C LEU A 118 14.89 6.65 -16.98
N PRO A 119 15.83 5.83 -16.48
CA PRO A 119 15.64 5.08 -15.24
C PRO A 119 15.53 5.99 -14.02
N LEU A 120 16.18 7.15 -14.04
CA LEU A 120 16.08 8.14 -12.98
C LEU A 120 14.71 8.82 -13.02
N GLY A 121 14.27 9.26 -14.21
CA GLY A 121 12.94 9.81 -14.41
C GLY A 121 11.83 8.85 -14.00
N LEU A 122 11.90 7.59 -14.48
CA LEU A 122 10.96 6.54 -14.11
C LEU A 122 11.03 6.17 -12.62
N GLY A 123 12.23 6.16 -12.03
CA GLY A 123 12.41 5.87 -10.60
C GLY A 123 11.80 6.96 -9.72
N MET A 124 12.01 8.24 -10.05
CA MET A 124 11.35 9.35 -9.36
C MET A 124 9.83 9.28 -9.54
N ALA A 125 9.37 9.10 -10.78
CA ALA A 125 7.96 8.99 -11.09
C ALA A 125 7.28 7.81 -10.35
N PHE A 126 7.93 6.65 -10.28
CA PHE A 126 7.47 5.50 -9.50
C PHE A 126 7.28 5.81 -8.01
N THR A 127 8.07 6.73 -7.45
CA THR A 127 7.97 7.11 -6.04
C THR A 127 6.98 8.24 -5.78
N THR A 128 6.73 9.09 -6.79
CA THR A 128 5.90 10.30 -6.63
C THR A 128 4.50 10.15 -7.19
N ASP A 129 4.27 9.16 -8.06
CA ASP A 129 3.03 8.96 -8.79
C ASP A 129 2.58 7.49 -8.70
N ARG A 130 1.36 7.27 -8.19
CA ARG A 130 0.82 5.93 -7.94
C ARG A 130 0.42 5.19 -9.21
N ASP A 131 0.01 5.88 -10.26
CA ASP A 131 -0.41 5.24 -11.51
C ASP A 131 0.78 4.81 -12.34
N ILE A 132 1.84 5.62 -12.35
CA ILE A 132 3.13 5.21 -12.87
C ILE A 132 3.66 4.01 -12.07
N ALA A 133 3.53 4.04 -10.74
CA ALA A 133 3.87 2.90 -9.91
C ALA A 133 3.07 1.64 -10.26
N ASN A 134 1.77 1.78 -10.52
CA ASN A 134 0.89 0.69 -10.98
C ASN A 134 1.38 0.12 -12.32
N ARG A 135 1.62 0.96 -13.33
CA ARG A 135 2.08 0.53 -14.66
C ARG A 135 3.43 -0.19 -14.59
N ILE A 136 4.37 0.33 -13.81
CA ILE A 136 5.68 -0.30 -13.60
C ILE A 136 5.52 -1.63 -12.87
N THR A 137 4.63 -1.71 -11.90
CA THR A 137 4.30 -2.95 -11.19
C THR A 137 3.77 -4.01 -12.15
N GLN A 138 2.86 -3.64 -13.07
CA GLN A 138 2.35 -4.55 -14.10
C GLN A 138 3.45 -5.07 -15.05
N ILE A 139 4.38 -4.21 -15.47
CA ILE A 139 5.55 -4.63 -16.27
C ILE A 139 6.40 -5.63 -15.48
N ARG A 140 6.62 -5.37 -14.19
CA ARG A 140 7.41 -6.25 -13.32
C ARG A 140 6.79 -7.64 -13.17
N ILE A 141 5.45 -7.72 -13.07
CA ILE A 141 4.70 -8.97 -13.06
C ILE A 141 4.92 -9.75 -14.36
N TRP A 142 4.87 -9.07 -15.52
CA TRP A 142 5.08 -9.71 -16.82
C TRP A 142 6.44 -10.41 -16.91
N PHE A 143 7.49 -9.82 -16.32
CA PHE A 143 8.82 -10.44 -16.23
C PHE A 143 8.94 -11.54 -15.17
N ASN A 144 8.02 -11.60 -14.20
CA ASN A 144 8.04 -12.53 -13.07
C ASN A 144 6.67 -13.21 -12.90
N PRO A 145 6.27 -14.04 -13.90
CA PRO A 145 5.01 -14.77 -13.82
C PRO A 145 5.04 -15.74 -12.65
N VAL A 146 3.88 -15.96 -12.04
CA VAL A 146 3.71 -16.98 -11.01
C VAL A 146 3.71 -18.35 -11.68
N PRO A 147 4.42 -19.35 -11.12
CA PRO A 147 4.31 -20.73 -11.60
C PRO A 147 2.84 -21.19 -11.63
N ALA A 148 2.50 -22.06 -12.58
CA ALA A 148 1.18 -22.68 -12.59
C ALA A 148 0.95 -23.41 -11.27
N SER A 149 -0.19 -23.13 -10.63
CA SER A 149 -0.60 -23.72 -9.37
C SER A 149 -1.89 -24.53 -9.57
N GLU A 150 -2.19 -25.42 -8.64
CA GLU A 150 -3.49 -26.09 -8.57
C GLU A 150 -4.62 -25.17 -8.08
N TRP A 151 -4.27 -23.95 -7.65
CA TRP A 151 -5.18 -22.94 -7.12
C TRP A 151 -5.21 -21.69 -7.98
N GLY A 152 -6.31 -20.95 -7.89
CA GLY A 152 -6.47 -19.62 -8.45
C GLY A 152 -7.53 -18.84 -7.70
N LEU A 153 -7.84 -17.64 -8.19
CA LEU A 153 -8.80 -16.74 -7.58
C LEU A 153 -9.95 -16.49 -8.57
N LYS A 154 -11.16 -16.37 -8.03
CA LYS A 154 -12.37 -16.05 -8.79
C LYS A 154 -13.04 -14.84 -8.17
N ASN A 155 -13.37 -13.83 -8.96
CA ASN A 155 -14.13 -12.69 -8.48
C ASN A 155 -15.55 -13.13 -8.12
N LEU A 156 -15.90 -12.95 -6.83
CA LEU A 156 -17.19 -13.36 -6.29
C LEU A 156 -18.33 -12.45 -6.74
N TYR A 157 -18.01 -11.18 -7.03
CA TYR A 157 -18.96 -10.13 -7.37
C TYR A 157 -18.51 -9.28 -8.58
N PRO A 158 -18.37 -9.87 -9.78
CA PRO A 158 -17.82 -9.16 -10.95
C PRO A 158 -18.66 -7.96 -11.42
N GLY A 159 -19.94 -7.87 -11.00
CA GLY A 159 -20.83 -6.74 -11.30
C GLY A 159 -20.90 -5.67 -10.20
N LEU A 160 -20.20 -5.85 -9.08
CA LEU A 160 -20.18 -4.89 -7.98
C LEU A 160 -18.84 -4.16 -7.94
N VAL A 161 -18.92 -2.86 -7.70
CA VAL A 161 -17.76 -2.00 -7.51
C VAL A 161 -17.55 -1.75 -6.03
N PHE A 162 -16.34 -2.00 -5.53
CA PHE A 162 -15.95 -1.69 -4.16
C PHE A 162 -14.84 -0.63 -4.13
N GLU A 163 -15.01 0.36 -3.26
CA GLU A 163 -14.04 1.43 -3.05
C GLU A 163 -13.08 1.05 -1.91
N GLN A 164 -11.93 0.47 -2.26
CA GLN A 164 -10.90 0.07 -1.29
C GLN A 164 -11.45 -0.85 -0.18
N PRO A 165 -12.04 -2.02 -0.50
CA PRO A 165 -12.50 -2.96 0.49
C PRO A 165 -11.30 -3.48 1.31
N VAL A 166 -11.39 -3.36 2.63
CA VAL A 166 -10.31 -3.74 3.56
C VAL A 166 -10.51 -5.09 4.20
N LEU A 167 -11.77 -5.54 4.26
CA LEU A 167 -12.18 -6.72 5.01
C LEU A 167 -13.58 -7.16 4.59
N VAL A 168 -13.77 -8.48 4.52
CA VAL A 168 -15.08 -9.12 4.43
C VAL A 168 -15.31 -9.97 5.67
N LYS A 169 -16.51 -9.90 6.24
CA LYS A 169 -16.91 -10.70 7.40
C LYS A 169 -18.28 -11.33 7.17
N GLN A 170 -18.49 -12.48 7.80
CA GLN A 170 -19.79 -13.11 7.94
C GLN A 170 -20.29 -12.87 9.36
N ALA A 171 -21.56 -12.51 9.53
CA ALA A 171 -22.14 -12.36 10.85
C ALA A 171 -22.47 -13.74 11.46
N PRO A 172 -22.38 -13.92 12.79
CA PRO A 172 -22.77 -15.16 13.44
C PRO A 172 -24.20 -15.60 13.05
N GLY A 173 -24.32 -16.80 12.49
CA GLY A 173 -25.61 -17.37 12.06
C GLY A 173 -26.23 -16.77 10.79
N ASP A 174 -25.50 -15.91 10.05
CA ASP A 174 -25.92 -15.38 8.76
C ASP A 174 -25.08 -16.01 7.63
N ASP A 175 -25.51 -17.19 7.17
CA ASP A 175 -24.80 -17.92 6.11
C ASP A 175 -25.13 -17.40 4.70
N ASP A 176 -26.13 -16.51 4.57
CA ASP A 176 -26.66 -16.03 3.30
C ASP A 176 -26.13 -14.63 2.92
N SER A 177 -25.23 -14.06 3.72
CA SER A 177 -24.73 -12.71 3.49
C SER A 177 -23.31 -12.47 3.96
N LEU A 178 -22.64 -11.57 3.25
CA LEU A 178 -21.32 -11.05 3.58
C LEU A 178 -21.40 -9.55 3.86
N TYR A 179 -20.55 -9.10 4.78
CA TYR A 179 -20.40 -7.70 5.14
C TYR A 179 -19.02 -7.20 4.70
N VAL A 180 -19.00 -6.26 3.78
CA VAL A 180 -17.78 -5.68 3.19
C VAL A 180 -17.52 -4.33 3.84
N LEU A 181 -16.39 -4.20 4.55
CA LEU A 181 -15.91 -2.92 5.05
C LEU A 181 -15.04 -2.27 3.98
N GLU A 182 -15.44 -1.09 3.53
CA GLU A 182 -14.62 -0.21 2.68
C GLU A 182 -13.82 0.75 3.54
N ARG A 183 -12.56 1.02 3.15
CA ARG A 183 -11.62 1.86 3.91
C ARG A 183 -12.16 3.27 4.15
N VAL A 184 -13.02 3.74 3.26
CA VAL A 184 -13.69 5.04 3.36
C VAL A 184 -14.72 5.12 4.49
N GLY A 185 -14.95 4.05 5.25
CA GLY A 185 -15.85 4.08 6.41
C GLY A 185 -17.28 3.69 6.06
N VAL A 186 -17.43 2.79 5.10
CA VAL A 186 -18.74 2.26 4.70
C VAL A 186 -18.76 0.76 4.90
N VAL A 187 -19.87 0.26 5.43
CA VAL A 187 -20.15 -1.18 5.50
C VAL A 187 -21.31 -1.50 4.57
N TYR A 188 -21.09 -2.43 3.65
CA TYR A 188 -22.13 -2.98 2.78
C TYR A 188 -22.48 -4.41 3.19
N LYS A 189 -23.76 -4.76 3.13
CA LYS A 189 -24.24 -6.15 3.16
C LYS A 189 -24.48 -6.62 1.73
N VAL A 190 -23.98 -7.80 1.39
CA VAL A 190 -24.07 -8.37 0.04
C VAL A 190 -24.58 -9.82 0.14
N PRO A 191 -25.52 -10.25 -0.71
CA PRO A 191 -25.98 -11.64 -0.72
C PRO A 191 -24.86 -12.63 -1.06
N PHE A 192 -24.92 -13.82 -0.44
CA PHE A 192 -24.03 -14.95 -0.69
C PHE A 192 -24.85 -16.25 -0.71
N PRO A 193 -24.52 -17.26 -1.55
CA PRO A 193 -23.44 -17.32 -2.53
C PRO A 193 -23.79 -16.74 -3.92
N GLY A 194 -25.02 -16.25 -4.11
CA GLY A 194 -25.61 -16.01 -5.44
C GLY A 194 -25.49 -14.59 -6.03
N GLY A 195 -24.80 -13.66 -5.34
CA GLY A 195 -24.73 -12.26 -5.77
C GLY A 195 -26.07 -11.51 -5.66
N GLY A 196 -26.03 -10.22 -5.99
CA GLY A 196 -27.15 -9.28 -5.88
C GLY A 196 -26.64 -7.86 -5.62
N ASP A 197 -27.55 -6.91 -5.45
CA ASP A 197 -27.18 -5.54 -5.09
C ASP A 197 -26.59 -5.48 -3.69
N LYS A 198 -25.62 -4.58 -3.47
CA LYS A 198 -25.09 -4.29 -2.14
C LYS A 198 -26.01 -3.33 -1.38
N GLU A 199 -26.35 -3.66 -0.15
CA GLU A 199 -27.12 -2.81 0.77
C GLU A 199 -26.16 -2.00 1.65
N LEU A 200 -26.33 -0.68 1.71
CA LEU A 200 -25.60 0.18 2.64
C LEU A 200 -26.12 -0.05 4.07
N VAL A 201 -25.30 -0.63 4.95
CA VAL A 201 -25.71 -0.91 6.33
C VAL A 201 -25.23 0.12 7.34
N LEU A 202 -24.03 0.68 7.16
CA LEU A 202 -23.46 1.72 8.00
C LEU A 202 -22.59 2.65 7.16
N ASP A 203 -22.70 3.96 7.41
CA ASP A 203 -21.90 5.00 6.77
C ASP A 203 -21.36 5.95 7.83
N ILE A 204 -20.04 5.95 8.00
CA ILE A 204 -19.32 6.85 8.90
C ILE A 204 -18.37 7.78 8.13
N ARG A 205 -18.51 7.91 6.80
CA ARG A 205 -17.62 8.74 5.96
C ARG A 205 -17.41 10.15 6.50
N ASP A 206 -18.47 10.81 6.97
CA ASP A 206 -18.39 12.17 7.53
C ASP A 206 -17.59 12.27 8.84
N GLN A 207 -17.29 11.14 9.49
CA GLN A 207 -16.41 11.07 10.65
C GLN A 207 -14.95 10.88 10.26
N LEU A 208 -14.71 10.42 9.02
CA LEU A 208 -13.40 10.25 8.42
C LEU A 208 -13.07 11.50 7.58
N GLY A 209 -11.80 11.86 7.54
CA GLY A 209 -11.31 12.90 6.65
C GLY A 209 -10.92 12.30 5.30
N GLU A 210 -9.93 12.93 4.67
CA GLU A 210 -9.27 12.34 3.50
C GLU A 210 -8.65 10.98 3.87
N VAL A 211 -9.05 9.93 3.15
CA VAL A 211 -8.60 8.55 3.39
C VAL A 211 -7.39 8.25 2.50
N GLU A 212 -6.22 8.31 3.11
CA GLU A 212 -4.92 8.17 2.48
C GLU A 212 -3.92 7.43 3.38
N VAL A 213 -2.95 6.78 2.75
CA VAL A 213 -1.90 6.03 3.44
C VAL A 213 -2.50 4.88 4.29
N GLU A 214 -2.47 4.97 5.62
CA GLU A 214 -2.95 3.93 6.56
C GLU A 214 -4.21 4.33 7.35
N ASN A 215 -4.72 5.56 7.17
CA ASN A 215 -5.94 5.98 7.88
C ASN A 215 -7.21 5.40 7.21
N GLY A 216 -8.34 5.59 7.89
CA GLY A 216 -9.66 5.15 7.43
C GLY A 216 -10.27 4.12 8.36
N ALA A 217 -11.23 3.33 7.87
CA ALA A 217 -11.80 2.21 8.60
C ALA A 217 -10.99 0.95 8.35
N LEU A 218 -10.54 0.30 9.43
CA LEU A 218 -9.47 -0.69 9.39
C LEU A 218 -9.90 -2.07 9.90
N GLY A 219 -10.85 -2.14 10.83
CA GLY A 219 -11.32 -3.39 11.41
C GLY A 219 -12.83 -3.40 11.66
N LEU A 220 -13.42 -4.59 11.53
CA LEU A 220 -14.84 -4.87 11.78
C LEU A 220 -14.97 -6.22 12.48
N ALA A 221 -15.73 -6.25 13.59
CA ALA A 221 -16.16 -7.47 14.25
C ALA A 221 -17.64 -7.41 14.60
N PHE A 222 -18.31 -8.57 14.53
CA PHE A 222 -19.65 -8.76 15.05
C PHE A 222 -19.59 -9.24 16.48
N HIS A 223 -20.50 -8.77 17.33
CA HIS A 223 -20.67 -9.37 18.65
C HIS A 223 -20.99 -10.88 18.52
N PRO A 224 -20.49 -11.78 19.38
CA PRO A 224 -20.75 -13.23 19.26
C PRO A 224 -22.25 -13.59 19.34
N GLN A 225 -23.05 -12.76 20.00
CA GLN A 225 -24.51 -12.90 20.11
C GLN A 225 -25.29 -12.07 19.06
N PHE A 226 -24.62 -11.57 18.03
CA PHE A 226 -25.26 -10.78 16.98
C PHE A 226 -26.42 -11.56 16.36
N GLY A 227 -27.61 -10.95 16.36
CA GLY A 227 -28.84 -11.55 15.82
C GLY A 227 -29.42 -12.72 16.62
N GLN A 228 -28.79 -13.17 17.70
CA GLN A 228 -29.26 -14.31 18.51
C GLN A 228 -30.34 -13.93 19.53
N ALA A 229 -30.34 -12.67 19.99
CA ALA A 229 -31.37 -12.10 20.84
C ALA A 229 -31.97 -10.86 20.17
N GLU A 230 -33.26 -10.63 20.41
CA GLU A 230 -33.94 -9.40 19.95
C GLU A 230 -33.24 -8.18 20.56
N GLY A 231 -32.82 -7.23 19.73
CA GLY A 231 -32.09 -6.03 20.18
C GLY A 231 -30.57 -6.18 20.31
N ASN A 232 -29.96 -7.30 19.86
CA ASN A 232 -28.51 -7.46 19.85
C ASN A 232 -27.94 -7.51 18.42
N ARG A 233 -27.84 -6.34 17.77
CA ARG A 233 -27.14 -6.17 16.49
C ARG A 233 -25.90 -5.31 16.60
N GLN A 234 -25.07 -5.61 17.59
CA GLN A 234 -23.86 -4.84 17.87
C GLN A 234 -22.70 -5.23 16.95
N ILE A 235 -22.07 -4.23 16.36
CA ILE A 235 -20.79 -4.36 15.65
C ILE A 235 -19.75 -3.42 16.25
N TYR A 236 -18.49 -3.76 16.03
CA TYR A 236 -17.33 -3.00 16.50
C TYR A 236 -16.48 -2.59 15.31
N LEU A 237 -16.19 -1.29 15.21
CA LEU A 237 -15.32 -0.74 14.19
C LEU A 237 -14.08 -0.11 14.83
N TYR A 238 -12.92 -0.40 14.24
CA TYR A 238 -11.70 0.36 14.50
C TYR A 238 -11.36 1.24 13.29
N TYR A 239 -11.27 2.55 13.50
CA TYR A 239 -11.13 3.54 12.43
C TYR A 239 -10.44 4.82 12.88
N THR A 240 -9.93 5.60 11.93
CA THR A 240 -9.41 6.96 12.18
C THR A 240 -10.55 7.98 12.13
N ASP A 241 -10.71 8.76 13.19
CA ASP A 241 -11.68 9.85 13.30
C ASP A 241 -10.97 11.20 13.22
N THR A 242 -11.52 12.11 12.41
CA THR A 242 -10.98 13.45 12.16
C THR A 242 -11.88 14.56 12.69
N ARG A 243 -12.98 14.24 13.40
CA ARG A 243 -13.86 15.21 14.05
C ARG A 243 -13.20 16.01 15.18
N PRO A 244 -12.26 15.47 15.99
CA PRO A 244 -11.63 16.26 17.05
C PRO A 244 -10.83 17.44 16.47
N GLU A 245 -10.94 18.61 17.12
CA GLU A 245 -10.24 19.84 16.67
C GLU A 245 -8.71 19.75 16.83
N ASP A 246 -8.23 18.98 17.81
CA ASP A 246 -6.81 18.85 18.15
C ASP A 246 -6.06 17.79 17.32
N GLY A 247 -6.68 17.26 16.27
CA GLY A 247 -6.07 16.31 15.33
C GLY A 247 -6.81 14.97 15.21
N GLN A 248 -6.19 14.03 14.48
CA GLN A 248 -6.77 12.73 14.23
C GLN A 248 -6.64 11.79 15.43
N VAL A 249 -7.60 10.89 15.62
CA VAL A 249 -7.55 9.84 16.64
C VAL A 249 -7.93 8.50 16.02
N ASN A 250 -7.32 7.40 16.46
CA ASN A 250 -7.83 6.07 16.16
C ASN A 250 -8.84 5.68 17.25
N ARG A 251 -10.04 5.27 16.82
CA ARG A 251 -11.14 4.87 17.70
C ARG A 251 -11.51 3.42 17.51
N LEU A 252 -11.79 2.75 18.63
CA LEU A 252 -12.65 1.58 18.66
C LEU A 252 -14.03 2.04 19.12
N SER A 253 -15.06 1.86 18.30
CA SER A 253 -16.44 2.20 18.64
C SER A 253 -17.37 1.01 18.41
N ARG A 254 -18.42 0.94 19.23
CA ARG A 254 -19.56 0.04 19.04
C ARG A 254 -20.69 0.78 18.33
N PHE A 255 -21.34 0.13 17.38
CA PHE A 255 -22.55 0.59 16.70
C PHE A 255 -23.65 -0.47 16.81
N ASP A 256 -24.90 -0.02 16.77
CA ASP A 256 -26.10 -0.85 16.73
C ASP A 256 -26.73 -0.81 15.33
N LEU A 257 -26.92 -1.98 14.72
CA LEU A 257 -27.54 -2.13 13.40
C LEU A 257 -29.05 -2.42 13.46
N ASP A 258 -29.66 -2.50 14.65
CA ASP A 258 -31.13 -2.67 14.80
C ASP A 258 -31.95 -1.50 14.26
N PRO A 259 -31.54 -0.21 14.39
CA PRO A 259 -32.26 0.88 13.78
C PRO A 259 -32.43 0.68 12.26
N PRO A 260 -33.58 1.05 11.66
CA PRO A 260 -33.87 0.74 10.27
C PRO A 260 -33.10 1.62 9.28
N ASP A 261 -32.72 2.84 9.66
CA ASP A 261 -32.04 3.79 8.80
C ASP A 261 -30.56 3.98 9.16
N VAL A 262 -29.75 4.23 8.14
CA VAL A 262 -28.29 4.38 8.25
C VAL A 262 -27.88 5.53 9.18
N ALA A 263 -28.67 6.62 9.22
CA ALA A 263 -28.35 7.78 10.05
C ALA A 263 -28.53 7.47 11.55
N ALA A 264 -29.57 6.73 11.92
CA ALA A 264 -29.79 6.25 13.28
C ALA A 264 -28.74 5.22 13.71
N ARG A 265 -28.36 4.29 12.82
CA ARG A 265 -27.25 3.35 13.06
C ARG A 265 -25.94 4.08 13.33
N ARG A 266 -25.60 5.09 12.52
CA ARG A 266 -24.43 5.96 12.75
C ARG A 266 -24.52 6.72 14.07
N ALA A 267 -25.69 7.26 14.41
CA ALA A 267 -25.91 8.01 15.65
C ALA A 267 -25.85 7.15 16.92
N SER A 268 -25.91 5.82 16.79
CA SER A 268 -25.77 4.87 17.90
C SER A 268 -24.34 4.69 18.42
N GLU A 269 -23.36 5.37 17.80
CA GLU A 269 -21.93 5.28 18.15
C GLU A 269 -21.71 5.38 19.66
N GLN A 270 -21.07 4.34 20.21
CA GLN A 270 -20.49 4.37 21.54
C GLN A 270 -18.98 4.12 21.44
N VAL A 271 -18.19 5.15 21.73
CA VAL A 271 -16.72 5.06 21.71
C VAL A 271 -16.24 4.22 22.89
N LEU A 272 -15.38 3.23 22.66
CA LEU A 272 -14.77 2.39 23.71
C LEU A 272 -13.33 2.83 24.02
N LEU A 273 -12.57 3.15 22.97
CA LEU A 273 -11.16 3.52 23.04
C LEU A 273 -10.92 4.64 22.04
N SER A 274 -10.18 5.68 22.44
CA SER A 274 -9.75 6.75 21.54
C SER A 274 -8.29 7.08 21.82
N LEU A 275 -7.44 6.94 20.80
CA LEU A 275 -5.99 7.09 20.92
C LEU A 275 -5.49 8.16 19.95
N PRO A 276 -4.80 9.20 20.42
CA PRO A 276 -4.21 10.22 19.55
C PRO A 276 -3.34 9.63 18.45
N ARG A 277 -3.46 10.19 17.25
CA ARG A 277 -2.61 9.92 16.10
C ARG A 277 -1.75 11.16 15.87
N VAL A 278 -0.44 11.01 16.02
CA VAL A 278 0.49 12.11 15.73
C VAL A 278 0.76 12.18 14.22
N ASP A 279 1.29 13.31 13.76
CA ASP A 279 1.27 13.73 12.35
C ASP A 279 1.89 12.78 11.32
N ASP A 280 2.75 11.84 11.72
CA ASP A 280 3.31 10.84 10.80
C ASP A 280 2.35 9.67 10.54
N GLY A 281 1.45 9.33 11.46
CA GLY A 281 0.24 8.57 11.14
C GLY A 281 0.45 7.18 10.49
N PHE A 282 1.52 6.47 10.84
CA PHE A 282 1.75 5.10 10.40
C PHE A 282 1.54 4.10 11.55
N HIS A 283 1.41 2.83 11.19
CA HIS A 283 1.33 1.65 12.04
C HIS A 283 0.10 1.66 12.95
N ASN A 284 -1.08 1.84 12.35
CA ASN A 284 -2.34 1.88 13.08
C ASN A 284 -2.77 0.50 13.63
N GLY A 285 -2.24 -0.59 13.09
CA GLY A 285 -2.80 -1.94 13.24
C GLY A 285 -4.26 -1.97 12.77
N GLY A 286 -5.12 -2.53 13.61
CA GLY A 286 -6.56 -2.35 13.49
C GLY A 286 -7.37 -3.61 13.21
N SER A 287 -6.77 -4.79 13.31
CA SER A 287 -7.54 -6.03 13.33
C SER A 287 -8.38 -6.10 14.61
N VAL A 288 -9.64 -6.50 14.46
CA VAL A 288 -10.62 -6.61 15.55
C VAL A 288 -11.30 -7.96 15.43
N GLU A 289 -11.23 -8.79 16.48
CA GLU A 289 -11.81 -10.14 16.48
C GLU A 289 -12.39 -10.48 17.85
N PHE A 290 -13.35 -11.39 17.89
CA PHE A 290 -13.78 -12.02 19.14
C PHE A 290 -13.10 -13.37 19.31
N GLY A 291 -12.58 -13.62 20.52
CA GLY A 291 -12.14 -14.95 20.92
C GLY A 291 -13.32 -15.86 21.25
N SER A 292 -13.08 -17.17 21.27
CA SER A 292 -14.08 -18.16 21.72
C SER A 292 -14.45 -18.01 23.21
N ASP A 293 -13.66 -17.25 23.96
CA ASP A 293 -13.89 -16.84 25.34
C ASP A 293 -14.88 -15.66 25.49
N GLY A 294 -15.35 -15.11 24.37
CA GLY A 294 -16.33 -14.02 24.33
C GLY A 294 -15.74 -12.65 24.65
N TYR A 295 -14.42 -12.48 24.59
CA TYR A 295 -13.78 -11.17 24.74
C TYR A 295 -13.41 -10.59 23.37
N LEU A 296 -13.36 -9.25 23.30
CA LEU A 296 -12.97 -8.52 22.10
C LEU A 296 -11.45 -8.30 22.11
N TYR A 297 -10.78 -8.64 21.01
CA TYR A 297 -9.36 -8.45 20.81
C TYR A 297 -9.11 -7.36 19.78
N LEU A 298 -8.11 -6.51 20.04
CA LEU A 298 -7.73 -5.39 19.18
C LEU A 298 -6.21 -5.38 18.97
N GLY A 299 -5.78 -5.45 17.71
CA GLY A 299 -4.38 -5.34 17.31
C GLY A 299 -4.00 -3.88 17.09
N LEU A 300 -2.95 -3.42 17.77
CA LEU A 300 -2.45 -2.05 17.70
C LEU A 300 -0.99 -2.08 17.29
N GLY A 301 -0.65 -1.38 16.22
CA GLY A 301 0.74 -1.12 15.89
C GLY A 301 1.40 -0.25 16.94
N GLU A 302 2.72 -0.25 16.93
CA GLU A 302 3.56 0.62 17.76
C GLU A 302 3.23 2.10 17.53
N GLY A 303 2.79 2.43 16.31
CA GLY A 303 2.43 3.77 15.89
C GLY A 303 3.56 4.75 16.13
N VAL A 304 3.31 6.05 15.95
CA VAL A 304 4.17 7.03 16.60
C VAL A 304 3.46 7.52 17.84
N HIS A 305 3.87 6.95 18.97
CA HIS A 305 3.42 7.40 20.28
C HIS A 305 3.92 8.82 20.57
N PRO A 306 3.30 9.55 21.50
CA PRO A 306 3.84 10.82 21.99
C PRO A 306 5.31 10.65 22.46
N ARG A 307 6.17 11.64 22.15
CA ARG A 307 7.64 11.54 22.37
C ARG A 307 8.05 11.43 23.84
N ASP A 308 7.14 11.77 24.75
CA ASP A 308 7.31 11.73 26.20
C ASP A 308 6.92 10.39 26.82
N VAL A 309 6.26 9.49 26.08
CA VAL A 309 6.00 8.11 26.52
C VAL A 309 7.31 7.36 26.71
N ARG A 310 7.41 6.63 27.82
CA ARG A 310 8.59 5.81 28.17
C ARG A 310 8.25 4.38 28.53
N ARG A 311 7.00 4.10 28.90
CA ARG A 311 6.58 2.77 29.41
C ARG A 311 5.29 2.30 28.78
N SER A 312 5.13 0.99 28.68
CA SER A 312 3.93 0.33 28.18
C SER A 312 2.72 0.58 29.10
N ALA A 313 2.94 0.93 30.37
CA ALA A 313 1.90 1.40 31.31
C ALA A 313 1.23 2.72 30.89
N GLU A 314 1.89 3.55 30.07
CA GLU A 314 1.47 4.92 29.75
C GLU A 314 0.67 5.01 28.44
N VAL A 315 0.63 3.93 27.64
CA VAL A 315 0.04 3.93 26.29
C VAL A 315 -0.54 2.56 25.92
N LEU A 316 -1.45 2.52 24.94
CA LEU A 316 -1.96 1.30 24.30
C LEU A 316 -1.49 1.25 22.83
N ARG A 317 -0.36 0.58 22.57
CA ARG A 317 0.33 0.46 21.28
C ARG A 317 1.19 -0.81 21.25
N ALA A 318 1.70 -1.19 20.08
CA ALA A 318 2.68 -2.27 19.90
C ALA A 318 2.23 -3.64 20.46
N GLY A 319 0.96 -4.02 20.28
CA GLY A 319 0.45 -5.21 20.92
C GLY A 319 -0.97 -5.59 20.55
N ILE A 320 -1.47 -6.64 21.19
CA ILE A 320 -2.87 -7.09 21.10
C ILE A 320 -3.51 -6.88 22.47
N LEU A 321 -4.66 -6.21 22.49
CA LEU A 321 -5.47 -6.02 23.69
C LEU A 321 -6.55 -7.10 23.79
N ARG A 322 -7.02 -7.40 25.00
CA ARG A 322 -8.20 -8.24 25.28
C ARG A 322 -9.15 -7.51 26.22
N LEU A 323 -10.37 -7.25 25.76
CA LEU A 323 -11.33 -6.33 26.36
C LEU A 323 -12.69 -7.01 26.60
N ASP A 324 -13.32 -6.69 27.72
CA ASP A 324 -14.66 -7.13 28.06
C ASP A 324 -15.71 -6.07 27.73
N VAL A 325 -16.36 -6.23 26.59
CA VAL A 325 -17.40 -5.32 26.11
C VAL A 325 -18.79 -5.62 26.67
N ASP A 326 -18.95 -6.78 27.32
CA ASP A 326 -20.17 -7.19 28.03
C ASP A 326 -20.24 -6.66 29.47
N MET A 327 -19.21 -5.94 29.92
CA MET A 327 -19.17 -5.25 31.21
C MET A 327 -19.38 -6.18 32.42
N ARG A 328 -18.91 -7.43 32.37
CA ARG A 328 -19.06 -8.43 33.46
C ARG A 328 -18.47 -7.90 34.75
N GLU A 329 -19.24 -7.92 35.84
CA GLU A 329 -18.83 -7.31 37.12
C GLU A 329 -17.59 -7.95 37.75
N SER A 330 -17.30 -9.21 37.42
CA SER A 330 -16.07 -9.90 37.85
C SER A 330 -14.79 -9.32 37.26
N ASN A 331 -14.91 -8.56 36.17
CA ASN A 331 -13.79 -7.93 35.47
C ASN A 331 -13.52 -6.52 35.97
N LEU A 332 -12.30 -6.05 35.76
CA LEU A 332 -11.78 -4.83 36.35
C LEU A 332 -12.20 -3.59 35.53
N PRO A 333 -12.45 -2.43 36.16
CA PRO A 333 -12.61 -1.20 35.40
C PRO A 333 -11.28 -0.82 34.72
N PRO A 334 -11.31 -0.24 33.50
CA PRO A 334 -10.10 0.25 32.85
C PRO A 334 -9.53 1.44 33.63
N GLN A 335 -8.20 1.55 33.67
CA GLN A 335 -7.51 2.63 34.37
C GLN A 335 -7.27 3.81 33.41
N PRO A 336 -7.67 5.04 33.73
CA PRO A 336 -7.35 6.21 32.89
C PRO A 336 -5.84 6.40 32.69
N PHE A 337 -5.44 7.01 31.57
CA PHE A 337 -4.06 7.39 31.28
C PHE A 337 -4.00 8.66 30.44
N ALA A 338 -2.82 9.30 30.37
CA ALA A 338 -2.67 10.62 29.75
C ALA A 338 -2.80 10.59 28.22
N HIS A 339 -2.43 9.48 27.58
CA HIS A 339 -2.27 9.38 26.13
C HIS A 339 -3.43 8.66 25.44
N GLY A 340 -4.64 8.76 25.99
CA GLY A 340 -5.82 8.13 25.41
C GLY A 340 -7.06 8.22 26.30
N GLN A 341 -8.19 7.78 25.75
CA GLN A 341 -9.45 7.67 26.47
C GLN A 341 -9.94 6.23 26.41
N VAL A 342 -10.41 5.72 27.54
CA VAL A 342 -10.92 4.35 27.71
C VAL A 342 -12.22 4.39 28.48
N GLN A 343 -13.24 3.74 27.96
CA GLN A 343 -14.59 3.75 28.51
C GLN A 343 -15.44 2.61 27.93
N HIS A 344 -16.57 2.30 28.57
CA HIS A 344 -17.56 1.34 28.04
C HIS A 344 -17.02 -0.07 27.75
N TYR A 345 -15.94 -0.47 28.42
CA TYR A 345 -15.46 -1.85 28.51
C TYR A 345 -14.87 -2.09 29.91
N ARG A 346 -14.63 -3.37 30.25
CA ARG A 346 -13.85 -3.81 31.42
C ARG A 346 -12.61 -4.58 30.98
N VAL A 347 -11.61 -4.67 31.85
CA VAL A 347 -10.42 -5.47 31.64
C VAL A 347 -10.64 -6.85 32.26
N PRO A 348 -10.54 -7.95 31.49
CA PRO A 348 -10.67 -9.30 32.03
C PRO A 348 -9.73 -9.51 33.22
N ALA A 349 -10.25 -10.03 34.32
CA ALA A 349 -9.47 -10.20 35.56
C ALA A 349 -8.36 -11.26 35.43
N ASP A 350 -8.43 -12.11 34.40
CA ASP A 350 -7.45 -13.13 34.04
C ASP A 350 -6.48 -12.68 32.93
N ASN A 351 -6.47 -11.40 32.55
CA ASN A 351 -5.46 -10.89 31.63
C ASN A 351 -4.04 -11.04 32.23
N PRO A 352 -3.02 -11.32 31.40
CA PRO A 352 -1.70 -11.73 31.88
C PRO A 352 -0.93 -10.64 32.63
N PHE A 353 -1.30 -9.37 32.47
CA PHE A 353 -0.57 -8.23 33.03
C PHE A 353 -1.36 -7.43 34.07
N VAL A 354 -2.46 -7.97 34.62
CA VAL A 354 -3.30 -7.27 35.61
C VAL A 354 -2.49 -6.76 36.81
N ASP A 355 -1.51 -7.54 37.28
CA ASP A 355 -0.67 -7.20 38.44
C ASP A 355 0.72 -6.65 38.04
N HIS A 356 0.98 -6.43 36.74
CA HIS A 356 2.28 -5.95 36.28
C HIS A 356 2.37 -4.42 36.41
N PRO A 357 3.35 -3.85 37.15
CA PRO A 357 3.38 -2.41 37.42
C PRO A 357 3.71 -1.54 36.21
N ASP A 358 4.46 -2.09 35.25
CA ASP A 358 4.95 -1.35 34.07
C ASP A 358 4.22 -1.68 32.76
N ILE A 359 3.17 -2.53 32.80
CA ILE A 359 2.40 -2.91 31.62
C ILE A 359 0.92 -2.69 31.92
N ARG A 360 0.18 -2.12 30.98
CA ARG A 360 -1.26 -1.94 31.13
C ARG A 360 -2.00 -3.29 31.16
N ALA A 361 -3.00 -3.39 32.02
CA ALA A 361 -3.77 -4.62 32.22
C ALA A 361 -4.57 -5.06 30.97
N GLU A 362 -4.83 -4.16 30.01
CA GLU A 362 -5.51 -4.47 28.76
C GLU A 362 -4.71 -5.39 27.81
N TYR A 363 -3.37 -5.45 27.93
CA TYR A 363 -2.55 -6.23 27.01
C TYR A 363 -2.77 -7.74 27.18
N TRP A 364 -2.92 -8.42 26.05
CA TRP A 364 -2.77 -9.87 25.92
C TRP A 364 -1.32 -10.23 25.55
N ALA A 365 -0.75 -9.45 24.63
CA ALA A 365 0.62 -9.58 24.13
C ALA A 365 1.13 -8.20 23.68
N LEU A 366 2.45 -8.02 23.64
CA LEU A 366 3.10 -6.76 23.25
C LEU A 366 4.40 -6.98 22.48
N GLY A 367 5.07 -5.92 22.04
CA GLY A 367 6.30 -6.01 21.26
C GLY A 367 6.08 -6.37 19.79
N LEU A 368 4.88 -6.11 19.25
CA LEU A 368 4.57 -6.22 17.82
C LEU A 368 4.76 -4.87 17.14
N ARG A 369 5.11 -4.86 15.84
CA ARG A 369 5.31 -3.59 15.12
C ARG A 369 4.01 -3.02 14.56
N ASN A 370 3.35 -3.77 13.71
CA ASN A 370 2.11 -3.41 13.04
C ASN A 370 1.28 -4.67 12.75
N PRO A 371 0.63 -5.26 13.78
CA PRO A 371 -0.21 -6.44 13.62
C PRO A 371 -1.42 -6.09 12.74
N PHE A 372 -1.34 -6.50 11.47
CA PHE A 372 -2.20 -5.97 10.41
C PHE A 372 -3.55 -6.69 10.33
N ARG A 373 -3.53 -8.02 10.16
CA ARG A 373 -4.67 -8.93 10.41
C ARG A 373 -4.22 -10.06 11.32
N PHE A 374 -5.07 -10.36 12.30
CA PHE A 374 -4.98 -11.60 13.06
C PHE A 374 -6.32 -12.32 13.06
N THR A 375 -6.28 -13.63 13.21
CA THR A 375 -7.48 -14.47 13.37
C THR A 375 -7.24 -15.51 14.45
N PHE A 376 -8.34 -16.02 15.01
CA PHE A 376 -8.31 -17.19 15.89
C PHE A 376 -8.37 -18.45 15.04
N ASP A 377 -7.53 -19.42 15.35
CA ASP A 377 -7.74 -20.81 14.95
C ASP A 377 -8.94 -21.37 15.74
N PRO A 378 -10.07 -21.72 15.10
CA PRO A 378 -11.27 -22.11 15.82
C PRO A 378 -11.13 -23.43 16.58
N ASP A 379 -10.17 -24.30 16.21
CA ASP A 379 -9.97 -25.59 16.88
C ASP A 379 -9.11 -25.46 18.15
N THR A 380 -8.11 -24.56 18.14
CA THR A 380 -7.11 -24.44 19.22
C THR A 380 -7.29 -23.19 20.09
N GLY A 381 -7.90 -22.14 19.54
CA GLY A 381 -7.95 -20.81 20.15
C GLY A 381 -6.65 -20.01 20.00
N ASP A 382 -5.67 -20.52 19.25
CA ASP A 382 -4.42 -19.79 18.99
C ASP A 382 -4.67 -18.59 18.07
N ILE A 383 -4.02 -17.46 18.37
CA ILE A 383 -4.07 -16.27 17.51
C ILE A 383 -2.92 -16.35 16.51
N TRP A 384 -3.22 -16.23 15.22
CA TRP A 384 -2.21 -16.09 14.16
C TRP A 384 -2.28 -14.69 13.57
N VAL A 385 -1.12 -14.03 13.42
CA VAL A 385 -1.05 -12.63 12.96
C VAL A 385 0.03 -12.44 11.90
N GLY A 386 -0.27 -11.62 10.89
CA GLY A 386 0.74 -10.97 10.07
C GLY A 386 1.18 -9.68 10.74
N ASP A 387 2.45 -9.59 11.13
CA ASP A 387 3.06 -8.38 11.70
C ASP A 387 3.96 -7.72 10.66
N VAL A 388 3.52 -6.55 10.15
CA VAL A 388 4.26 -5.84 9.10
C VAL A 388 5.52 -5.25 9.71
N GLY A 389 6.68 -5.75 9.27
CA GLY A 389 7.97 -5.35 9.81
C GLY A 389 8.47 -4.01 9.25
N SER A 390 9.70 -3.63 9.61
CA SER A 390 10.20 -2.27 9.38
C SER A 390 10.89 -2.14 8.03
N THR A 391 12.16 -2.53 7.98
CA THR A 391 13.06 -2.16 6.89
C THR A 391 13.50 -3.39 6.12
N VAL A 392 13.46 -4.57 6.75
CA VAL A 392 14.11 -5.76 6.20
C VAL A 392 13.19 -6.97 6.22
N TRP A 393 12.39 -7.17 7.27
CA TRP A 393 11.66 -8.43 7.44
C TRP A 393 10.16 -8.22 7.54
N GLU A 394 9.41 -9.21 7.10
CA GLU A 394 8.00 -9.41 7.41
C GLU A 394 7.86 -10.63 8.32
N GLU A 395 6.83 -10.66 9.18
CA GLU A 395 6.69 -11.70 10.20
C GLU A 395 5.29 -12.29 10.29
N VAL A 396 5.22 -13.63 10.39
CA VAL A 396 4.03 -14.35 10.85
C VAL A 396 4.27 -14.86 12.26
N ASN A 397 3.42 -14.43 13.18
CA ASN A 397 3.53 -14.75 14.60
C ASN A 397 2.32 -15.60 15.06
N ARG A 398 2.58 -16.56 15.95
CA ARG A 398 1.55 -17.24 16.75
C ARG A 398 1.54 -16.62 18.14
N ILE A 399 0.44 -15.97 18.50
CA ILE A 399 0.38 -15.13 19.70
C ILE A 399 -0.06 -15.92 20.93
N GLU A 400 0.85 -16.00 21.90
CA GLU A 400 0.61 -16.52 23.25
C GLU A 400 0.45 -15.39 24.29
N PRO A 401 -0.40 -15.58 25.31
CA PRO A 401 -0.60 -14.61 26.38
C PRO A 401 0.68 -14.32 27.16
N GLY A 402 0.86 -13.06 27.56
CA GLY A 402 1.92 -12.67 28.48
C GLY A 402 3.31 -12.55 27.84
N LYS A 403 3.41 -12.70 26.52
CA LYS A 403 4.69 -12.66 25.80
C LYS A 403 4.95 -11.33 25.10
N HIS A 404 6.24 -11.08 24.85
CA HIS A 404 6.75 -9.94 24.11
C HIS A 404 7.38 -10.38 22.77
N TYR A 405 6.97 -9.78 21.64
CA TYR A 405 7.37 -10.16 20.27
C TYR A 405 8.59 -9.39 19.74
N GLN A 406 9.40 -8.94 20.69
CA GLN A 406 10.76 -8.42 20.51
C GLN A 406 10.91 -7.12 19.71
N PHE A 407 9.92 -6.59 18.98
CA PHE A 407 10.06 -5.30 18.31
C PHE A 407 10.23 -4.15 19.32
N PRO A 408 11.14 -3.16 19.10
CA PRO A 408 12.06 -3.00 17.96
C PRO A 408 13.44 -3.64 18.17
N MET A 409 13.65 -4.44 19.20
CA MET A 409 14.95 -5.06 19.54
C MET A 409 15.36 -6.14 18.54
N ALA A 410 14.37 -6.83 17.96
CA ALA A 410 14.54 -7.77 16.87
C ALA A 410 13.57 -7.45 15.71
N GLU A 411 13.97 -7.88 14.50
CA GLU A 411 13.16 -7.88 13.29
C GLU A 411 13.51 -9.19 12.53
N GLY A 412 12.50 -9.98 12.20
CA GLY A 412 12.65 -11.38 11.82
C GLY A 412 13.32 -12.19 12.94
N HIS A 413 14.41 -12.89 12.62
CA HIS A 413 15.22 -13.61 13.61
C HIS A 413 16.51 -12.88 13.98
N HIS A 414 16.60 -11.58 13.68
CA HIS A 414 17.83 -10.81 13.78
C HIS A 414 17.69 -9.64 14.76
N SER A 415 18.74 -9.39 15.55
CA SER A 415 18.78 -8.18 16.37
C SER A 415 18.98 -6.94 15.50
N THR A 416 18.25 -5.88 15.82
CA THR A 416 18.36 -4.58 15.14
C THR A 416 19.45 -3.69 15.76
N GLY A 417 19.99 -4.09 16.91
CA GLY A 417 20.86 -3.26 17.76
C GLY A 417 20.15 -2.10 18.46
N ARG A 418 18.82 -1.98 18.31
CA ARG A 418 17.99 -0.99 19.03
C ARG A 418 17.60 -1.51 20.40
N SER A 419 17.42 -0.60 21.36
CA SER A 419 16.82 -0.92 22.65
C SER A 419 15.29 -0.80 22.58
N GLY A 420 14.59 -1.63 23.35
CA GLY A 420 13.17 -1.42 23.64
C GLY A 420 12.94 -0.17 24.49
N TRP A 421 11.67 0.19 24.69
CA TRP A 421 11.27 1.37 25.49
C TRP A 421 11.65 1.22 26.96
N GLU A 422 11.60 -0.02 27.44
CA GLU A 422 11.89 -0.41 28.79
C GLU A 422 12.37 -1.86 28.81
N SER A 423 12.97 -2.27 29.92
CA SER A 423 13.32 -3.67 30.15
C SER A 423 12.17 -4.34 30.88
N LEU A 424 11.42 -5.18 30.20
CA LEU A 424 10.34 -5.97 30.79
C LEU A 424 10.84 -7.38 31.11
N ASP A 425 10.63 -7.82 32.35
CA ASP A 425 10.96 -9.18 32.80
C ASP A 425 9.82 -10.16 32.43
N ILE A 426 9.55 -10.27 31.13
CA ILE A 426 8.50 -11.14 30.58
C ILE A 426 9.06 -12.01 29.45
N PRO A 427 8.49 -13.22 29.22
CA PRO A 427 8.96 -14.11 28.18
C PRO A 427 8.94 -13.46 26.78
N GLN A 428 10.02 -13.66 26.02
CA GLN A 428 10.15 -13.16 24.66
C GLN A 428 9.84 -14.28 23.65
N GLN A 429 9.22 -13.94 22.53
CA GLN A 429 8.86 -14.86 21.45
C GLN A 429 9.26 -14.27 20.11
N GLY A 430 9.88 -15.06 19.25
CA GLY A 430 10.14 -14.68 17.86
C GLY A 430 9.09 -15.25 16.90
N PRO A 431 9.12 -14.85 15.63
CA PRO A 431 8.14 -15.27 14.63
C PRO A 431 8.22 -16.76 14.32
N VAL A 432 7.09 -17.31 13.88
CA VAL A 432 7.03 -18.68 13.34
C VAL A 432 7.63 -18.68 11.94
N TYR A 433 7.34 -17.66 11.13
CA TYR A 433 7.91 -17.48 9.81
C TYR A 433 8.30 -16.02 9.60
N ALA A 434 9.43 -15.78 8.95
CA ALA A 434 9.87 -14.45 8.56
C ALA A 434 10.53 -14.47 7.17
N TYR A 435 10.33 -13.41 6.39
CA TYR A 435 10.92 -13.28 5.05
C TYR A 435 11.45 -11.88 4.77
N GLU A 436 12.50 -11.79 3.95
CA GLU A 436 13.12 -10.51 3.60
C GLU A 436 12.28 -9.73 2.59
N HIS A 437 12.25 -8.40 2.76
CA HIS A 437 11.71 -7.46 1.79
C HIS A 437 12.39 -7.61 0.44
N ASN A 438 11.59 -7.76 -0.60
CA ASN A 438 12.07 -7.72 -1.97
C ASN A 438 11.25 -6.75 -2.82
N ALA A 439 11.48 -6.75 -4.14
CA ALA A 439 10.78 -5.87 -5.07
C ALA A 439 9.24 -5.98 -5.00
N TYR A 440 8.73 -7.11 -4.52
CA TYR A 440 7.32 -7.51 -4.48
C TYR A 440 6.84 -7.78 -3.07
N ASP A 441 7.50 -8.66 -2.31
CA ASP A 441 7.03 -9.11 -0.99
C ASP A 441 7.62 -8.20 0.09
N ARG A 442 6.78 -7.49 0.86
CA ARG A 442 7.21 -6.48 1.86
C ARG A 442 6.10 -5.94 2.77
N ALA A 443 4.95 -6.62 2.83
CA ALA A 443 3.90 -6.29 3.79
C ALA A 443 3.00 -7.50 3.99
N VAL A 444 3.31 -8.32 4.98
CA VAL A 444 2.49 -9.48 5.35
C VAL A 444 1.16 -9.01 5.91
N ILE A 445 0.07 -9.56 5.40
CA ILE A 445 -1.28 -9.23 5.87
C ILE A 445 -1.68 -10.12 7.04
N GLY A 446 -1.28 -11.39 7.00
CA GLY A 446 -1.85 -12.46 7.81
C GLY A 446 -2.95 -13.21 7.05
N GLY A 447 -3.69 -14.06 7.76
CA GLY A 447 -4.77 -14.85 7.20
C GLY A 447 -5.37 -15.83 8.20
N VAL A 448 -5.62 -17.06 7.79
CA VAL A 448 -6.42 -18.04 8.55
C VAL A 448 -5.76 -19.41 8.62
N VAL A 449 -5.91 -20.08 9.77
CA VAL A 449 -5.70 -21.53 9.84
C VAL A 449 -6.92 -22.21 9.25
N TYR A 450 -6.74 -22.96 8.17
CA TYR A 450 -7.85 -23.55 7.47
C TYR A 450 -8.39 -24.80 8.20
N ARG A 451 -9.65 -24.72 8.65
CA ARG A 451 -10.35 -25.81 9.35
C ARG A 451 -11.57 -26.36 8.60
N GLY A 452 -11.81 -25.91 7.37
CA GLY A 452 -12.90 -26.39 6.53
C GLY A 452 -12.62 -27.77 5.91
N ASP A 453 -13.68 -28.43 5.44
CA ASP A 453 -13.58 -29.75 4.77
C ASP A 453 -13.57 -29.65 3.24
N GLN A 454 -13.87 -28.47 2.68
CA GLN A 454 -13.94 -28.25 1.24
C GLN A 454 -12.56 -28.42 0.56
N TYR A 455 -11.49 -28.06 1.27
CA TYR A 455 -10.12 -28.14 0.76
C TYR A 455 -9.22 -29.01 1.66
N PRO A 456 -9.32 -30.35 1.58
CA PRO A 456 -8.58 -31.24 2.48
C PRO A 456 -7.06 -31.05 2.48
N SER A 457 -6.47 -30.62 1.36
CA SER A 457 -5.02 -30.35 1.25
C SER A 457 -4.57 -29.07 1.97
N LEU A 458 -5.50 -28.18 2.33
CA LEU A 458 -5.22 -26.97 3.10
C LEU A 458 -5.52 -27.17 4.59
N ARG A 459 -6.20 -28.26 4.99
CA ARG A 459 -6.61 -28.48 6.37
C ARG A 459 -5.39 -28.51 7.29
N ASP A 460 -5.50 -27.81 8.42
CA ASP A 460 -4.44 -27.66 9.41
C ASP A 460 -3.20 -26.90 8.89
N ARG A 461 -3.39 -26.03 7.89
CA ARG A 461 -2.34 -25.15 7.36
C ARG A 461 -2.77 -23.69 7.46
N TYR A 462 -1.80 -22.79 7.61
CA TYR A 462 -2.05 -21.35 7.66
C TYR A 462 -1.97 -20.77 6.25
N VAL A 463 -3.08 -20.21 5.79
CA VAL A 463 -3.21 -19.54 4.48
C VAL A 463 -3.14 -18.04 4.71
N PHE A 464 -2.15 -17.37 4.14
CA PHE A 464 -1.89 -15.94 4.38
C PHE A 464 -1.43 -15.23 3.12
N ALA A 465 -1.38 -13.90 3.15
CA ALA A 465 -1.04 -13.08 1.99
C ALA A 465 -0.01 -12.00 2.27
N ASP A 466 0.59 -11.50 1.19
CA ASP A 466 1.37 -10.25 1.16
C ASP A 466 0.61 -9.18 0.35
N ASN A 467 0.51 -7.97 0.91
CA ASN A 467 -0.20 -6.85 0.28
C ASN A 467 0.44 -6.45 -1.04
N TYR A 468 1.76 -6.26 -1.05
CA TYR A 468 2.43 -5.66 -2.18
C TYR A 468 2.49 -6.62 -3.34
N SER A 469 2.80 -7.90 -3.12
CA SER A 469 2.91 -8.87 -4.21
C SER A 469 1.58 -9.50 -4.60
N ALA A 470 0.58 -9.35 -3.75
CA ALA A 470 -0.73 -9.99 -3.84
C ALA A 470 -0.67 -11.53 -3.88
N LYS A 471 0.46 -12.12 -3.43
CA LYS A 471 0.65 -13.57 -3.37
C LYS A 471 -0.07 -14.15 -2.15
N ILE A 472 -0.58 -15.36 -2.33
CA ILE A 472 -1.20 -16.19 -1.30
C ILE A 472 -0.29 -17.37 -1.02
N PHE A 473 0.09 -17.52 0.23
CA PHE A 473 1.01 -18.53 0.71
C PHE A 473 0.31 -19.51 1.65
N VAL A 474 0.89 -20.70 1.77
CA VAL A 474 0.50 -21.73 2.74
C VAL A 474 1.72 -22.21 3.50
N MET A 475 1.55 -22.38 4.81
CA MET A 475 2.58 -22.97 5.68
C MET A 475 1.98 -23.93 6.71
N ASP A 476 2.79 -24.88 7.16
CA ASP A 476 2.40 -25.79 8.24
C ASP A 476 2.45 -25.06 9.60
N ILE A 477 1.54 -25.43 10.51
CA ILE A 477 1.36 -24.72 11.80
C ILE A 477 1.89 -25.48 13.02
N ASP A 478 2.31 -26.73 12.81
CA ASP A 478 2.77 -27.63 13.86
C ASP A 478 4.24 -27.42 14.24
N GLN A 479 4.96 -26.63 13.44
CA GLN A 479 6.36 -26.30 13.67
C GLN A 479 6.51 -24.98 14.43
N PRO A 480 7.43 -24.89 15.40
CA PRO A 480 7.73 -23.63 16.09
C PRO A 480 8.42 -22.60 15.18
N ARG A 481 8.96 -23.07 14.05
CA ARG A 481 9.60 -22.27 13.02
C ARG A 481 9.44 -22.93 11.66
N VAL A 482 9.15 -22.12 10.65
CA VAL A 482 9.07 -22.49 9.24
C VAL A 482 10.10 -21.66 8.48
N ASP A 483 10.87 -22.28 7.57
CA ASP A 483 11.87 -21.58 6.76
C ASP A 483 11.40 -21.34 5.31
N GLU A 484 10.46 -22.15 4.81
CA GLU A 484 9.91 -22.04 3.45
C GLU A 484 8.40 -22.21 3.46
N VAL A 485 7.71 -21.48 2.57
CA VAL A 485 6.27 -21.52 2.41
C VAL A 485 5.89 -21.82 0.96
N GLU A 486 4.72 -22.43 0.78
CA GLU A 486 4.20 -22.78 -0.53
C GLU A 486 3.43 -21.59 -1.11
N LEU A 487 3.80 -21.12 -2.31
CA LEU A 487 3.01 -20.14 -3.07
C LEU A 487 1.88 -20.86 -3.81
N ILE A 488 0.63 -20.58 -3.45
CA ILE A 488 -0.52 -21.26 -4.06
C ILE A 488 -1.30 -20.39 -5.03
N ALA A 489 -1.37 -19.07 -4.86
CA ALA A 489 -2.13 -18.21 -5.75
C ALA A 489 -1.58 -16.78 -5.74
N ARG A 490 -2.07 -15.94 -6.65
CA ARG A 490 -1.77 -14.50 -6.65
C ARG A 490 -2.95 -13.73 -7.22
N ALA A 491 -3.36 -12.68 -6.54
CA ALA A 491 -4.37 -11.73 -7.02
C ALA A 491 -3.74 -10.67 -7.93
N ASP A 492 -4.58 -9.84 -8.54
CA ASP A 492 -4.09 -8.68 -9.28
C ASP A 492 -3.34 -7.71 -8.35
N GLN A 493 -2.17 -7.26 -8.82
CA GLN A 493 -1.27 -6.42 -8.04
C GLN A 493 -1.45 -4.95 -8.41
N TYR A 494 -1.82 -4.14 -7.44
CA TYR A 494 -1.82 -2.68 -7.51
C TYR A 494 -0.75 -2.15 -6.57
N ALA A 495 0.01 -1.14 -6.99
CA ALA A 495 1.09 -0.57 -6.21
C ALA A 495 0.56 -0.09 -4.85
N GLN A 496 1.01 -0.74 -3.77
CA GLN A 496 0.61 -0.45 -2.39
C GLN A 496 -0.91 -0.60 -2.11
N ARG A 497 -1.63 -1.32 -2.98
CA ARG A 497 -3.09 -1.55 -2.87
C ARG A 497 -3.50 -2.98 -3.30
N GLY A 498 -2.68 -3.97 -2.94
CA GLY A 498 -3.02 -5.38 -3.19
C GLY A 498 -3.92 -5.96 -2.10
N VAL A 499 -3.59 -7.16 -1.63
CA VAL A 499 -4.44 -7.91 -0.68
C VAL A 499 -4.53 -7.19 0.66
N SER A 500 -5.74 -7.05 1.22
CA SER A 500 -6.01 -6.42 2.53
C SER A 500 -6.51 -7.39 3.60
N SER A 501 -7.05 -8.54 3.20
CA SER A 501 -7.45 -9.60 4.13
C SER A 501 -7.56 -10.96 3.46
N VAL A 502 -7.40 -12.01 4.28
CA VAL A 502 -7.72 -13.41 3.95
C VAL A 502 -8.62 -13.92 5.07
N VAL A 503 -9.82 -14.43 4.74
CA VAL A 503 -10.85 -14.82 5.70
C VAL A 503 -11.45 -16.16 5.31
N GLN A 504 -11.73 -17.02 6.28
CA GLN A 504 -12.49 -18.25 6.09
C GLN A 504 -13.97 -17.99 6.47
N LEU A 505 -14.90 -18.42 5.61
CA LEU A 505 -16.34 -18.42 5.90
C LEU A 505 -16.75 -19.64 6.74
N ASN A 506 -17.94 -19.61 7.34
CA ASN A 506 -18.48 -20.73 8.12
C ASN A 506 -18.57 -22.03 7.31
N SER A 507 -18.87 -21.91 6.01
CA SER A 507 -18.98 -23.00 5.05
C SER A 507 -17.64 -23.56 4.57
N GLY A 508 -16.51 -22.90 4.90
CA GLY A 508 -15.17 -23.37 4.58
C GLY A 508 -14.57 -22.80 3.29
N GLU A 509 -15.21 -21.84 2.64
CA GLU A 509 -14.60 -21.05 1.58
C GLU A 509 -13.55 -20.09 2.16
N ILE A 510 -12.49 -19.83 1.40
CA ILE A 510 -11.49 -18.79 1.72
C ILE A 510 -11.70 -17.61 0.78
N LEU A 511 -11.96 -16.44 1.37
CA LEU A 511 -12.03 -15.17 0.66
C LEU A 511 -10.74 -14.38 0.80
N VAL A 512 -10.36 -13.70 -0.27
CA VAL A 512 -9.25 -12.76 -0.36
C VAL A 512 -9.82 -11.42 -0.79
N THR A 513 -9.50 -10.34 -0.07
CA THR A 513 -9.95 -8.99 -0.43
C THR A 513 -8.79 -8.18 -0.99
N THR A 514 -9.00 -7.42 -2.07
CA THR A 514 -8.00 -6.53 -2.67
C THR A 514 -8.48 -5.08 -2.66
N LEU A 515 -7.58 -4.13 -2.39
CA LEU A 515 -7.95 -2.70 -2.30
C LEU A 515 -8.23 -2.07 -3.67
N GLY A 516 -7.62 -2.57 -4.74
CA GLY A 516 -7.81 -2.05 -6.10
C GLY A 516 -6.94 -0.84 -6.43
N ALA A 517 -7.19 -0.21 -7.58
CA ALA A 517 -6.37 0.89 -8.08
C ALA A 517 -6.48 2.18 -7.23
N ALA A 518 -5.55 3.11 -7.48
CA ALA A 518 -5.55 4.42 -6.82
C ALA A 518 -6.54 5.40 -7.45
N SER A 519 -6.56 5.40 -8.77
CA SER A 519 -7.32 6.31 -9.63
C SER A 519 -8.80 5.97 -9.76
N GLU A 520 -9.18 4.71 -9.53
CA GLU A 520 -10.56 4.24 -9.71
C GLU A 520 -10.95 3.18 -8.66
N PRO A 521 -12.24 3.12 -8.27
CA PRO A 521 -12.77 2.02 -7.49
C PRO A 521 -12.65 0.70 -8.27
N GLY A 522 -11.71 -0.15 -7.88
CA GLY A 522 -11.44 -1.43 -8.52
C GLY A 522 -11.08 -2.54 -7.52
N GLY A 523 -11.51 -2.40 -6.27
CA GLY A 523 -11.28 -3.41 -5.25
C GLY A 523 -12.20 -4.59 -5.40
N GLU A 524 -11.72 -5.78 -5.02
CA GLU A 524 -12.43 -7.03 -5.28
C GLU A 524 -12.56 -7.88 -4.01
N VAL A 525 -13.59 -8.72 -4.02
CA VAL A 525 -13.74 -9.85 -3.11
C VAL A 525 -13.59 -11.12 -3.94
N LEU A 526 -12.49 -11.83 -3.71
CA LEU A 526 -12.07 -12.99 -4.48
C LEU A 526 -12.26 -14.26 -3.66
N LEU A 527 -12.74 -15.32 -4.30
CA LEU A 527 -12.83 -16.67 -3.76
C LEU A 527 -11.60 -17.47 -4.18
N LEU A 528 -10.92 -18.11 -3.23
CA LEU A 528 -9.88 -19.10 -3.53
C LEU A 528 -10.54 -20.37 -4.08
N VAL A 529 -10.16 -20.77 -5.28
CA VAL A 529 -10.73 -21.92 -5.99
C VAL A 529 -9.63 -22.78 -6.60
N ARG A 530 -9.99 -23.96 -7.10
CA ARG A 530 -9.08 -24.74 -7.93
C ARG A 530 -8.83 -24.01 -9.24
N ALA A 531 -7.63 -24.15 -9.80
CA ALA A 531 -7.19 -23.41 -10.99
C ALA A 531 -8.13 -23.59 -12.20
N ALA A 532 -8.85 -24.71 -12.30
CA ALA A 532 -9.84 -24.94 -13.37
C ALA A 532 -11.10 -24.06 -13.26
N ASP A 533 -11.43 -23.58 -12.05
CA ASP A 533 -12.60 -22.75 -11.76
C ASP A 533 -12.23 -21.28 -11.54
N ALA A 534 -10.93 -20.97 -11.55
CA ALA A 534 -10.41 -19.63 -11.42
C ALA A 534 -10.76 -18.79 -12.65
N ASP A 535 -10.89 -17.48 -12.45
CA ASP A 535 -10.95 -16.58 -13.58
C ASP A 535 -9.59 -16.63 -14.26
N VAL A 536 -9.52 -17.29 -15.42
CA VAL A 536 -8.28 -17.36 -16.20
C VAL A 536 -8.01 -15.95 -16.67
N VAL A 537 -6.95 -15.33 -16.13
CA VAL A 537 -6.47 -14.03 -16.59
C VAL A 537 -5.81 -14.20 -17.98
N GLU A 538 -6.59 -14.56 -19.00
CA GLU A 538 -6.42 -13.89 -20.27
C GLU A 538 -7.03 -12.51 -20.08
N ARG A 539 -6.19 -11.54 -19.66
CA ARG A 539 -6.49 -10.13 -19.91
C ARG A 539 -6.49 -9.96 -21.43
N THR A 540 -7.60 -10.29 -22.07
CA THR A 540 -8.06 -9.43 -23.15
C THR A 540 -8.11 -8.05 -22.54
N VAL A 541 -7.27 -7.15 -23.06
CA VAL A 541 -7.42 -5.71 -22.87
C VAL A 541 -8.92 -5.46 -22.92
N ALA A 542 -9.49 -4.98 -21.80
CA ALA A 542 -10.92 -4.75 -21.69
C ALA A 542 -11.37 -4.10 -23.00
N GLU A 543 -12.27 -4.77 -23.71
CA GLU A 543 -12.95 -4.17 -24.84
C GLU A 543 -13.57 -2.88 -24.30
N GLU A 544 -13.23 -1.75 -24.92
CA GLU A 544 -13.74 -0.43 -24.53
C GLU A 544 -15.23 -0.56 -24.24
N ALA A 545 -15.63 -0.22 -23.00
CA ALA A 545 -17.02 -0.17 -22.64
C ALA A 545 -17.74 0.71 -23.69
N PRO A 546 -18.88 0.26 -24.24
CA PRO A 546 -19.59 1.01 -25.27
C PRO A 546 -19.90 2.42 -24.73
N ALA A 547 -19.79 3.42 -25.59
CA ALA A 547 -19.95 4.81 -25.26
C ALA A 547 -21.28 5.09 -24.52
N GLY A 548 -21.22 5.16 -23.18
CA GLY A 548 -22.29 5.72 -22.36
C GLY A 548 -22.34 7.24 -22.49
N ASP A 549 -23.40 7.88 -21.99
CA ASP A 549 -23.53 9.34 -21.94
C ASP A 549 -22.56 9.98 -20.89
N TYR A 550 -22.42 11.30 -20.90
CA TYR A 550 -21.61 12.06 -19.93
C TYR A 550 -22.09 11.82 -18.48
N ASP A 551 -21.16 11.47 -17.59
CA ASP A 551 -21.40 11.32 -16.13
C ASP A 551 -20.73 12.46 -15.35
N GLU A 552 -21.55 13.38 -14.85
CA GLU A 552 -21.10 14.53 -14.09
C GLU A 552 -20.42 14.15 -12.76
N LYS A 553 -20.87 13.10 -12.09
CA LYS A 553 -20.33 12.68 -10.79
C LYS A 553 -18.96 12.03 -10.96
N ALA A 554 -18.80 11.21 -12.00
CA ALA A 554 -17.50 10.65 -12.37
C ALA A 554 -16.51 11.75 -12.79
N SER A 555 -16.97 12.71 -13.60
CA SER A 555 -16.14 13.85 -14.04
C SER A 555 -15.73 14.77 -12.89
N ALA A 556 -16.62 14.99 -11.91
CA ALA A 556 -16.31 15.74 -10.70
C ALA A 556 -15.26 15.03 -9.83
N ALA A 557 -15.32 13.70 -9.72
CA ALA A 557 -14.32 12.90 -9.02
C ALA A 557 -12.96 12.95 -9.73
N LEU A 558 -12.95 12.80 -11.07
CA LEU A 558 -11.75 12.95 -11.89
C LEU A 558 -11.11 14.33 -11.71
N TYR A 559 -11.92 15.40 -11.69
CA TYR A 559 -11.46 16.75 -11.43
C TYR A 559 -10.90 16.93 -10.01
N ALA A 560 -11.58 16.36 -9.00
CA ALA A 560 -11.14 16.43 -7.60
C ALA A 560 -9.77 15.77 -7.39
N VAL A 561 -9.55 14.62 -8.04
CA VAL A 561 -8.29 13.87 -7.93
C VAL A 561 -7.16 14.56 -8.69
N ASN A 562 -7.41 14.98 -9.93
CA ASN A 562 -6.33 15.37 -10.85
C ASN A 562 -6.09 16.89 -10.91
N CYS A 563 -7.11 17.72 -10.61
CA CYS A 563 -7.06 19.15 -10.88
C CYS A 563 -7.25 20.03 -9.62
N ALA A 564 -8.07 19.59 -8.66
CA ALA A 564 -8.52 20.43 -7.55
C ALA A 564 -7.41 20.81 -6.54
N ARG A 565 -6.32 20.04 -6.47
CA ARG A 565 -5.17 20.39 -5.62
C ARG A 565 -4.59 21.76 -5.96
N CYS A 566 -4.56 22.11 -7.25
CA CYS A 566 -4.13 23.41 -7.73
C CYS A 566 -5.33 24.34 -7.90
N HIS A 567 -6.39 23.87 -8.56
CA HIS A 567 -7.48 24.73 -9.01
C HIS A 567 -8.65 24.90 -8.02
N GLY A 568 -8.59 24.29 -6.84
CA GLY A 568 -9.69 24.26 -5.88
C GLY A 568 -10.76 23.24 -6.26
N LEU A 569 -11.50 22.72 -5.28
CA LEU A 569 -12.61 21.77 -5.55
C LEU A 569 -13.74 22.41 -6.36
N THR A 570 -13.89 23.72 -6.23
CA THR A 570 -14.87 24.58 -6.89
C THR A 570 -14.40 25.09 -8.25
N GLY A 571 -13.11 24.97 -8.57
CA GLY A 571 -12.49 25.49 -9.77
C GLY A 571 -12.19 27.00 -9.78
N ASP A 572 -12.15 27.62 -8.61
CA ASP A 572 -11.87 29.06 -8.42
C ASP A 572 -10.38 29.42 -8.45
N GLY A 573 -9.49 28.43 -8.54
CA GLY A 573 -8.04 28.65 -8.50
C GLY A 573 -7.44 28.66 -7.10
N GLU A 574 -8.23 28.42 -6.04
CA GLU A 574 -7.82 28.48 -4.64
C GLU A 574 -7.56 27.07 -4.05
N GLY A 575 -6.83 26.23 -4.79
CA GLY A 575 -6.44 24.91 -4.31
C GLY A 575 -5.40 24.97 -3.18
N PRO A 576 -5.28 23.91 -2.36
CA PRO A 576 -4.30 23.84 -1.26
C PRO A 576 -2.85 24.06 -1.70
N ASP A 577 -2.52 23.71 -2.95
CA ASP A 577 -1.18 23.90 -3.50
C ASP A 577 -1.03 25.28 -4.20
N ALA A 578 -2.11 26.02 -4.46
CA ALA A 578 -2.11 27.28 -5.22
C ALA A 578 -1.14 28.32 -4.64
N ALA A 579 -1.15 28.49 -3.31
CA ALA A 579 -0.29 29.43 -2.60
C ALA A 579 1.21 29.10 -2.73
N MET A 580 1.56 27.84 -3.03
CA MET A 580 2.96 27.38 -3.13
C MET A 580 3.52 27.51 -4.55
N LEU A 581 2.67 27.63 -5.57
CA LEU A 581 3.10 27.62 -6.97
C LEU A 581 3.62 28.97 -7.47
N ASN A 582 3.38 30.06 -6.72
CA ASN A 582 3.80 31.43 -7.07
C ASN A 582 3.44 31.83 -8.51
N VAL A 583 2.30 31.33 -9.00
CA VAL A 583 1.69 31.65 -10.29
C VAL A 583 0.20 31.89 -10.07
N GLU A 584 -0.37 32.82 -10.82
CA GLU A 584 -1.81 33.09 -10.80
C GLU A 584 -2.53 31.96 -11.54
N LEU A 585 -3.38 31.21 -10.83
CA LEU A 585 -4.18 30.14 -11.40
C LEU A 585 -5.49 30.69 -11.96
N PRO A 586 -6.00 30.13 -13.06
CA PRO A 586 -7.25 30.59 -13.64
C PRO A 586 -8.45 30.21 -12.77
N ASP A 587 -9.35 31.17 -12.55
CA ASP A 587 -10.69 30.94 -12.04
C ASP A 587 -11.60 30.41 -13.17
N MET A 588 -11.87 29.11 -13.15
CA MET A 588 -12.70 28.40 -14.12
C MET A 588 -14.20 28.50 -13.82
N THR A 589 -14.58 29.12 -12.70
CA THR A 589 -15.97 29.50 -12.42
C THR A 589 -16.34 30.82 -13.12
N SER A 590 -15.33 31.60 -13.51
CA SER A 590 -15.53 32.91 -14.14
C SER A 590 -16.04 32.81 -15.58
N PRO A 591 -17.12 33.53 -15.94
CA PRO A 591 -17.54 33.67 -17.33
C PRO A 591 -16.45 34.25 -18.24
N MET A 592 -15.50 35.02 -17.69
CA MET A 592 -14.37 35.56 -18.45
C MET A 592 -13.37 34.48 -18.88
N PHE A 593 -13.19 33.43 -18.07
CA PHE A 593 -12.35 32.29 -18.43
C PHE A 593 -12.91 31.58 -19.67
N HIS A 594 -14.20 31.27 -19.67
CA HIS A 594 -14.89 30.60 -20.78
C HIS A 594 -15.09 31.48 -22.02
N ALA A 595 -15.11 32.81 -21.86
CA ALA A 595 -15.11 33.73 -23.00
C ALA A 595 -13.73 33.86 -23.68
N SER A 596 -12.65 33.53 -22.97
CA SER A 596 -11.26 33.68 -23.47
C SER A 596 -10.63 32.38 -23.93
N ARG A 597 -11.30 31.22 -23.73
CA ARG A 597 -10.81 29.90 -24.11
C ARG A 597 -11.94 29.05 -24.68
N SER A 598 -11.70 28.43 -25.83
CA SER A 598 -12.62 27.45 -26.40
C SER A 598 -12.51 26.10 -25.69
N ALA A 599 -13.49 25.21 -25.91
CA ALA A 599 -13.42 23.83 -25.42
C ALA A 599 -12.16 23.10 -25.93
N GLU A 600 -11.77 23.37 -27.17
CA GLU A 600 -10.57 22.82 -27.81
C GLU A 600 -9.29 23.34 -27.12
N ASP A 601 -9.25 24.63 -26.73
CA ASP A 601 -8.13 25.19 -25.99
C ASP A 601 -8.01 24.57 -24.59
N ILE A 602 -9.13 24.39 -23.89
CA ILE A 602 -9.16 23.73 -22.57
C ILE A 602 -8.69 22.27 -22.71
N ARG A 603 -9.20 21.55 -23.72
CA ARG A 603 -8.80 20.18 -24.02
C ARG A 603 -7.29 20.09 -24.30
N ALA A 604 -6.75 20.97 -25.12
CA ALA A 604 -5.33 21.01 -25.46
C ALA A 604 -4.44 21.32 -24.24
N VAL A 605 -4.86 22.22 -23.35
CA VAL A 605 -4.14 22.50 -22.11
C VAL A 605 -4.15 21.30 -21.15
N ILE A 606 -5.28 20.58 -21.05
CA ILE A 606 -5.36 19.37 -20.22
C ILE A 606 -4.51 18.26 -20.83
N GLU A 607 -4.63 18.00 -22.13
CA GLU A 607 -3.94 16.91 -22.81
C GLU A 607 -2.42 17.14 -22.90
N GLU A 608 -1.99 18.33 -23.29
CA GLU A 608 -0.59 18.62 -23.62
C GLU A 608 0.14 19.40 -22.53
N GLY A 609 -0.58 19.87 -21.50
CA GLY A 609 -0.03 20.65 -20.40
C GLY A 609 0.20 22.12 -20.76
N GLY A 610 0.45 22.94 -19.73
CA GLY A 610 0.58 24.38 -19.91
C GLY A 610 1.80 24.79 -20.73
N ALA A 611 2.94 24.10 -20.57
CA ALA A 611 4.16 24.41 -21.31
C ALA A 611 3.99 24.28 -22.84
N ALA A 612 3.26 23.26 -23.31
CA ALA A 612 3.01 23.03 -24.73
C ALA A 612 2.13 24.13 -25.34
N GLN A 613 1.25 24.70 -24.53
CA GLN A 613 0.33 25.77 -24.92
C GLN A 613 0.88 27.18 -24.65
N GLY A 614 2.18 27.30 -24.36
CA GLY A 614 2.82 28.60 -24.06
C GLY A 614 2.38 29.23 -22.73
N MET A 615 1.83 28.42 -21.82
CA MET A 615 1.38 28.79 -20.48
C MET A 615 2.37 28.31 -19.41
N SER A 616 1.96 28.34 -18.13
CA SER A 616 2.81 27.92 -17.01
C SER A 616 3.32 26.48 -17.20
N PRO A 617 4.62 26.22 -17.02
CA PRO A 617 5.17 24.87 -17.08
C PRO A 617 4.76 23.99 -15.90
N LEU A 618 4.08 24.58 -14.90
CA LEU A 618 3.58 23.88 -13.72
C LEU A 618 2.24 23.17 -13.98
N MET A 619 1.55 23.46 -15.09
CA MET A 619 0.35 22.69 -15.49
C MET A 619 0.81 21.42 -16.23
N PRO A 620 0.70 20.23 -15.62
CA PRO A 620 1.20 18.99 -16.22
C PRO A 620 0.34 18.55 -17.42
N PRO A 621 0.92 17.80 -18.38
CA PRO A 621 0.16 17.13 -19.44
C PRO A 621 -0.56 15.90 -18.88
N TRP A 622 -1.86 15.79 -19.12
CA TRP A 622 -2.68 14.64 -18.72
C TRP A 622 -2.94 13.66 -19.87
N GLY A 623 -2.54 14.00 -21.10
CA GLY A 623 -2.58 13.09 -22.24
C GLY A 623 -1.73 11.85 -22.00
N GLY A 624 -2.35 10.68 -22.09
CA GLY A 624 -1.72 9.38 -21.79
C GLY A 624 -1.82 8.95 -20.32
N PHE A 625 -2.25 9.84 -19.42
CA PHE A 625 -2.67 9.53 -18.04
C PHE A 625 -4.18 9.38 -17.95
N LEU A 626 -4.92 10.31 -18.57
CA LEU A 626 -6.35 10.24 -18.78
C LEU A 626 -6.64 9.72 -20.19
N GLN A 627 -7.69 8.90 -20.32
CA GLN A 627 -8.23 8.50 -21.60
C GLN A 627 -8.76 9.75 -22.34
N SER A 628 -8.74 9.74 -23.68
CA SER A 628 -9.22 10.89 -24.47
C SER A 628 -10.64 11.30 -24.07
N ARG A 629 -11.50 10.33 -23.77
CA ARG A 629 -12.87 10.57 -23.33
C ARG A 629 -12.94 11.24 -21.95
N GLU A 630 -12.11 10.85 -21.00
CA GLU A 630 -12.08 11.48 -19.67
C GLU A 630 -11.63 12.93 -19.77
N ILE A 631 -10.74 13.25 -20.71
CA ILE A 631 -10.37 14.63 -21.02
C ILE A 631 -11.57 15.39 -21.61
N ASP A 632 -12.32 14.77 -22.54
CA ASP A 632 -13.53 15.37 -23.11
C ASP A 632 -14.61 15.61 -22.04
N ASP A 633 -14.82 14.65 -21.14
CA ASP A 633 -15.77 14.72 -20.02
C ASP A 633 -15.32 15.79 -18.98
N LEU A 634 -14.01 15.92 -18.71
CA LEU A 634 -13.47 17.02 -17.90
C LEU A 634 -13.70 18.39 -18.55
N VAL A 635 -13.58 18.51 -19.87
CA VAL A 635 -13.87 19.76 -20.58
C VAL A 635 -15.34 20.12 -20.40
N ILE A 636 -16.27 19.16 -20.56
CA ILE A 636 -17.70 19.37 -20.31
C ILE A 636 -17.95 19.78 -18.86
N TYR A 637 -17.30 19.11 -17.91
CA TYR A 637 -17.41 19.44 -16.49
C TYR A 637 -16.92 20.86 -16.18
N LEU A 638 -15.76 21.27 -16.70
CA LEU A 638 -15.23 22.62 -16.53
C LEU A 638 -16.14 23.69 -17.13
N GLN A 639 -16.71 23.43 -18.30
CA GLN A 639 -17.68 24.32 -18.94
C GLN A 639 -18.97 24.50 -18.13
N SER A 640 -19.31 23.52 -17.28
CA SER A 640 -20.48 23.59 -16.40
C SER A 640 -20.26 24.38 -15.10
N LEU A 641 -19.00 24.68 -14.73
CA LEU A 641 -18.68 25.34 -13.45
C LEU A 641 -19.33 26.73 -13.26
N PRO A 642 -19.44 27.61 -14.27
CA PRO A 642 -20.11 28.91 -14.10
C PRO A 642 -21.58 28.77 -13.66
N ASP A 643 -22.32 27.82 -14.23
CA ASP A 643 -23.74 27.62 -13.94
C ASP A 643 -23.98 27.06 -12.52
N LYS A 644 -22.96 26.44 -11.92
CA LYS A 644 -23.00 25.88 -10.57
C LYS A 644 -22.80 26.92 -9.48
N HIS A 645 -22.09 28.01 -9.79
CA HIS A 645 -21.79 29.10 -8.85
C HIS A 645 -22.72 30.31 -8.97
N HIS A 646 -23.57 30.36 -10.00
CA HIS A 646 -24.63 31.37 -10.16
C HIS A 646 -25.93 31.06 -9.38
N ARG A 647 -25.94 30.05 -8.50
CA ARG A 647 -27.06 29.76 -7.59
C ARG A 647 -26.73 30.18 -6.14
N HIS A 648 -26.45 31.47 -5.92
CA HIS A 648 -26.52 32.10 -4.61
C HIS A 648 -27.09 33.51 -4.71
#